data_AF-A0A9D8JEY3-F1
#
_entry.id   AF-A0A9D8JEY3-F1
#
_cell.length_a   1.000
_cell.length_b   1.000
_cell.length_c   1.000
_cell.angle_alpha   90.00
_cell.angle_beta   90.00
_cell.angle_gamma   90.00
#
_symmetry.space_group_name_H-M   'P 1'
#
loop_
_entity.id
_entity.type
_entity.pdbx_description
1 polymer ?
#
loop_
_entity_poly.entity_id
_entity_poly.type
_entity_poly.pdbx_seq_one_letter_code
_entity_poly.pdbx_strand_id
1 'polypeptide(L)'
;MHHTSYDSVMTKPVFFAANRKRGRILGATVGGILGLMAGLLVCSVLSLVQAPKTAVPPTVAVAAPVISGPLKVAGSKGAKLAPKQLALLIEGGPNDETTPHVLDILARFKVPATFVPKGHQALTESDLVRRIFAEGHEIGQSRRPATIKAANLADYLDAKSTLRIVEAVTGHSTRLQVDTANAPMSQLQLQPVVGAADPNGEYIVATGESRRMTLDRLGLDRSCVEVQAAKGGFVLVLTERAGEQLATILPQLISDMRGRGYSFTTLSGLLGKHREDVMPVVSSWLDRLYAKGNRLVLKMVSIGSSGDTWHDILEWTFAVGAFLAMVRTVFMVSFALLQHRRNKRTEALVGDKQQDWGKVSVMIPAYNEVLAITNVISHVLASKYRNLEIIMIDDGSTDDTFAVASAAYGNHPQVRLLRKPNGGKASALNYGLRFATGDFIVSIDGDTLMQPDTIGELLFKFVDPRVAAVAGCVKVANPRNLLTRWQEVEYMIGQNLDRQALEYVNGMNTVPGALGAFRREIIKEVGGYQPDTLAEDTDITIRILRRGYHVAYAPKAIAWTEAPETIKQLLRQRFRWSYGALQTVWKHRGALLDWKCPGFAWFTLPQVLIFQLLLPFLVPLADIVLIASIAGGAGWDVVLYGLMFLAIDCAAAGVALVLAGEGKRLPYLSGMLVTQKFGYRYFVFVPLFKAFVAAMHGRAVGWGHLQRLGRVSQAAPAS
;
A
#
# COMPACT_ATOMS: atom_id res chain seq x y z
N MET A 1 28.09 -5.57 51.85
CA MET A 1 29.19 -6.11 51.05
C MET A 1 28.73 -7.38 50.35
N HIS A 2 28.33 -7.27 49.09
CA HIS A 2 28.64 -8.19 48.01
C HIS A 2 27.96 -7.60 46.76
N HIS A 3 28.76 -6.83 46.04
CA HIS A 3 28.51 -6.37 44.69
C HIS A 3 28.57 -7.57 43.76
N THR A 4 27.54 -7.75 42.94
CA THR A 4 27.68 -8.42 41.64
C THR A 4 27.01 -7.54 40.60
N SER A 5 27.88 -6.91 39.82
CA SER A 5 27.63 -6.17 38.59
C SER A 5 26.84 -7.01 37.59
N TYR A 6 25.74 -6.47 37.08
CA TYR A 6 25.20 -6.92 35.80
C TYR A 6 25.54 -5.86 34.77
N ASP A 7 26.59 -6.18 34.02
CA ASP A 7 27.04 -5.44 32.86
C ASP A 7 25.96 -5.38 31.78
N SER A 8 26.00 -4.23 31.12
CA SER A 8 25.36 -3.86 29.87
C SER A 8 25.49 -4.94 28.79
N VAL A 9 24.37 -5.58 28.46
CA VAL A 9 24.19 -6.20 27.15
C VAL A 9 22.92 -5.64 26.53
N MET A 10 23.11 -4.70 25.61
CA MET A 10 22.10 -4.34 24.61
C MET A 10 21.80 -5.58 23.75
N THR A 11 20.88 -6.42 24.20
CA THR A 11 20.31 -7.47 23.35
C THR A 11 19.34 -6.82 22.37
N LYS A 12 19.76 -6.73 21.10
CA LYS A 12 18.87 -6.54 19.94
C LYS A 12 17.68 -7.50 20.04
N PRO A 13 16.42 -7.08 19.83
CA PRO A 13 15.32 -8.03 19.74
C PRO A 13 15.45 -8.82 18.44
N VAL A 14 15.90 -10.07 18.55
CA VAL A 14 15.96 -11.05 17.45
C VAL A 14 14.54 -11.56 17.18
N PHE A 15 13.69 -10.73 16.58
CA PHE A 15 12.26 -11.05 16.39
C PHE A 15 11.93 -11.80 15.08
N PHE A 16 12.91 -12.02 14.17
CA PHE A 16 12.65 -12.70 12.88
C PHE A 16 13.63 -13.83 12.49
N ALA A 17 14.58 -14.22 13.34
CA ALA A 17 15.51 -15.30 13.01
C ALA A 17 14.96 -16.71 13.36
N ALA A 18 14.08 -16.81 14.37
CA ALA A 18 13.70 -18.09 14.96
C ALA A 18 12.29 -18.56 14.59
N ASN A 19 11.92 -18.58 13.29
CA ASN A 19 10.83 -19.46 12.81
C ASN A 19 10.73 -19.62 11.29
N ARG A 20 11.86 -19.75 10.59
CA ARG A 20 11.90 -19.86 9.11
C ARG A 20 11.26 -21.12 8.53
N LYS A 21 10.88 -22.14 9.31
CA LYS A 21 10.56 -23.48 8.76
C LYS A 21 9.13 -24.01 8.91
N ARG A 22 8.22 -23.43 9.71
CA ARG A 22 6.87 -24.06 9.90
C ARG A 22 5.62 -23.17 9.75
N GLY A 23 5.74 -21.86 9.56
CA GLY A 23 4.57 -20.95 9.43
C GLY A 23 4.13 -20.59 8.01
N ARG A 24 4.65 -21.26 6.97
CA ARG A 24 4.58 -20.77 5.58
C ARG A 24 3.32 -21.14 4.79
N ILE A 25 2.41 -21.96 5.30
CA ILE A 25 1.53 -22.72 4.40
C ILE A 25 0.04 -22.31 4.42
N LEU A 26 -0.54 -21.72 5.48
CA LEU A 26 -2.02 -21.55 5.50
C LEU A 26 -2.58 -20.12 5.71
N GLY A 27 -1.85 -19.19 6.33
CA GLY A 27 -2.32 -17.80 6.54
C GLY A 27 -1.75 -16.77 5.57
N ALA A 28 -0.81 -17.19 4.71
CA ALA A 28 -0.03 -16.31 3.82
C ALA A 28 -0.57 -16.27 2.38
N THR A 29 -1.63 -17.02 2.08
CA THR A 29 -2.01 -17.34 0.69
C THR A 29 -3.05 -16.42 0.08
N VAL A 30 -3.78 -15.59 0.84
CA VAL A 30 -4.73 -14.63 0.23
C VAL A 30 -4.32 -13.19 0.48
N GLY A 31 -4.07 -12.80 1.74
CA GLY A 31 -3.54 -11.46 2.07
C GLY A 31 -2.09 -11.26 1.65
N GLY A 32 -1.28 -12.32 1.68
CA GLY A 32 0.08 -12.30 1.14
C GLY A 32 0.07 -12.23 -0.38
N ILE A 33 -0.86 -12.94 -1.05
CA ILE A 33 -1.01 -12.84 -2.51
C ILE A 33 -1.53 -11.46 -2.90
N LEU A 34 -2.57 -10.92 -2.27
CA LEU A 34 -3.10 -9.58 -2.56
C LEU A 34 -2.12 -8.45 -2.20
N GLY A 35 -1.38 -8.57 -1.10
CA GLY A 35 -0.33 -7.61 -0.73
C GLY A 35 0.90 -7.69 -1.63
N LEU A 36 1.27 -8.89 -2.08
CA LEU A 36 2.30 -9.08 -3.10
C LEU A 36 1.80 -8.62 -4.47
N MET A 37 0.51 -8.81 -4.79
CA MET A 37 -0.15 -8.32 -6.01
C MET A 37 -0.15 -6.80 -6.04
N ALA A 38 -0.63 -6.13 -4.99
CA ALA A 38 -0.62 -4.68 -4.89
C ALA A 38 0.82 -4.14 -4.88
N GLY A 39 1.75 -4.80 -4.18
CA GLY A 39 3.17 -4.43 -4.17
C GLY A 39 3.83 -4.59 -5.54
N LEU A 40 3.56 -5.68 -6.25
CA LEU A 40 4.06 -5.94 -7.60
C LEU A 40 3.41 -5.00 -8.63
N LEU A 41 2.10 -4.75 -8.54
CA LEU A 41 1.38 -3.84 -9.43
C LEU A 41 1.86 -2.40 -9.24
N VAL A 42 2.05 -1.96 -8.00
CA VAL A 42 2.64 -0.65 -7.67
C VAL A 42 4.10 -0.56 -8.13
N CYS A 43 4.91 -1.62 -7.97
CA CYS A 43 6.27 -1.67 -8.50
C CYS A 43 6.30 -1.64 -10.03
N SER A 44 5.39 -2.33 -10.71
CA SER A 44 5.25 -2.34 -12.16
C SER A 44 4.81 -0.96 -12.68
N VAL A 45 3.83 -0.32 -12.04
CA VAL A 45 3.39 1.06 -12.36
C VAL A 45 4.50 2.08 -12.07
N LEU A 46 5.21 1.97 -10.94
CA LEU A 46 6.35 2.85 -10.62
C LEU A 46 7.52 2.65 -11.59
N SER A 47 7.73 1.44 -12.12
CA SER A 47 8.74 1.18 -13.15
C SER A 47 8.38 1.78 -14.53
N LEU A 48 7.09 1.96 -14.80
CA LEU A 48 6.57 2.68 -15.98
C LEU A 48 6.67 4.20 -15.80
N VAL A 49 6.61 4.69 -14.55
CA VAL A 49 6.56 6.14 -14.20
C VAL A 49 7.91 6.73 -13.77
N GLN A 50 8.93 5.94 -13.44
CA GLN A 50 10.26 6.45 -13.09
C GLN A 50 10.94 7.15 -14.29
N ALA A 51 10.86 8.48 -14.34
CA ALA A 51 11.75 9.34 -15.11
C ALA A 51 13.16 9.31 -14.48
N PRO A 52 14.24 9.33 -15.28
CA PRO A 52 15.60 9.23 -14.75
C PRO A 52 15.94 10.44 -13.86
N LYS A 53 16.44 10.16 -12.66
CA LYS A 53 17.12 11.14 -11.79
C LYS A 53 18.62 11.01 -11.98
N THR A 54 19.17 11.51 -13.07
CA THR A 54 20.62 11.79 -13.19
C THR A 54 20.84 12.82 -14.29
N ALA A 55 21.62 13.85 -13.97
CA ALA A 55 22.06 14.85 -14.93
C ALA A 55 22.82 14.19 -16.09
N VAL A 56 22.49 14.60 -17.32
CA VAL A 56 23.17 14.22 -18.56
C VAL A 56 24.59 14.81 -18.52
N PRO A 57 25.68 14.03 -18.69
CA PRO A 57 27.01 14.59 -18.82
C PRO A 57 27.16 15.35 -20.16
N PRO A 58 27.96 16.44 -20.24
CA PRO A 58 27.87 17.40 -21.35
C PRO A 58 28.56 17.01 -22.66
N THR A 59 29.06 15.79 -22.82
CA THR A 59 29.93 15.45 -23.96
C THR A 59 29.63 14.07 -24.52
N VAL A 60 28.60 13.99 -25.38
CA VAL A 60 28.49 12.94 -26.40
C VAL A 60 28.75 13.63 -27.74
N ALA A 61 29.90 13.33 -28.34
CA ALA A 61 30.29 13.90 -29.63
C ALA A 61 29.31 13.43 -30.72
N VAL A 62 28.53 14.38 -31.24
CA VAL A 62 27.61 14.18 -32.37
C VAL A 62 28.45 14.12 -33.65
N ALA A 63 28.56 12.94 -34.25
CA ALA A 63 29.11 12.82 -35.60
C ALA A 63 28.06 13.29 -36.63
N ALA A 64 28.47 14.15 -37.56
CA ALA A 64 27.62 14.77 -38.57
C ALA A 64 26.84 13.75 -39.44
N PRO A 65 25.61 14.06 -39.87
CA PRO A 65 24.82 13.18 -40.71
C PRO A 65 25.24 13.32 -42.17
N VAL A 66 25.30 12.18 -42.86
CA VAL A 66 25.50 12.12 -44.30
C VAL A 66 24.29 11.42 -44.90
N ILE A 67 23.60 12.17 -45.76
CA ILE A 67 22.60 11.71 -46.72
C ILE A 67 23.35 10.83 -47.72
N SER A 68 22.90 9.60 -47.93
CA SER A 68 23.54 8.50 -48.70
C SER A 68 24.71 7.76 -48.00
N GLY A 69 24.52 6.49 -47.63
CA GLY A 69 25.58 5.64 -47.07
C GLY A 69 25.11 4.28 -46.53
N PRO A 70 26.02 3.30 -46.30
CA PRO A 70 25.70 1.94 -45.85
C PRO A 70 25.17 1.92 -44.41
N LEU A 71 24.56 0.79 -43.97
CA LEU A 71 24.10 0.54 -42.60
C LEU A 71 25.09 1.08 -41.55
N LYS A 72 24.65 1.98 -40.67
CA LYS A 72 25.51 2.59 -39.63
C LYS A 72 25.10 2.14 -38.23
N VAL A 73 26.03 1.53 -37.51
CA VAL A 73 25.95 1.43 -36.04
C VAL A 73 26.35 2.78 -35.47
N ALA A 74 25.56 3.33 -34.54
CA ALA A 74 25.90 4.58 -33.87
C ALA A 74 27.30 4.46 -33.23
N GLY A 75 28.22 5.34 -33.63
CA GLY A 75 29.63 5.32 -33.18
C GLY A 75 30.65 4.68 -34.12
N SER A 76 30.23 4.08 -35.25
CA SER A 76 31.15 3.48 -36.23
C SER A 76 31.11 4.17 -37.60
N LYS A 77 32.27 4.32 -38.25
CA LYS A 77 32.36 4.70 -39.66
C LYS A 77 31.73 3.57 -40.51
N GLY A 78 30.44 3.70 -40.84
CA GLY A 78 29.67 2.90 -41.80
C GLY A 78 30.21 1.49 -42.10
N ALA A 79 29.58 0.46 -41.53
CA ALA A 79 30.00 -0.92 -41.74
C ALA A 79 29.94 -1.27 -43.24
N LYS A 80 31.06 -1.75 -43.79
CA LYS A 80 31.07 -2.36 -45.13
C LYS A 80 30.40 -3.73 -45.01
N LEU A 81 29.18 -3.83 -45.51
CA LEU A 81 28.44 -5.09 -45.58
C LEU A 81 29.20 -6.07 -46.49
N ALA A 82 29.35 -7.32 -46.04
CA ALA A 82 29.97 -8.33 -46.87
C ALA A 82 29.10 -8.60 -48.12
N PRO A 83 29.72 -8.76 -49.31
CA PRO A 83 28.99 -9.02 -50.55
C PRO A 83 28.16 -10.30 -50.44
N LYS A 84 26.90 -10.25 -50.87
CA LYS A 84 25.94 -11.39 -50.89
C LYS A 84 25.50 -11.91 -49.51
N GLN A 85 25.43 -11.05 -48.50
CA GLN A 85 24.72 -11.35 -47.24
C GLN A 85 23.31 -10.74 -47.21
N LEU A 86 22.36 -11.45 -46.61
CA LEU A 86 20.96 -11.04 -46.48
C LEU A 86 20.47 -11.23 -45.04
N ALA A 87 19.85 -10.19 -44.46
CA ALA A 87 19.14 -10.32 -43.19
C ALA A 87 17.63 -10.27 -43.39
N LEU A 88 16.94 -11.19 -42.72
CA LEU A 88 15.49 -11.25 -42.67
C LEU A 88 15.00 -10.46 -41.45
N LEU A 89 14.22 -9.41 -41.69
CA LEU A 89 13.55 -8.65 -40.65
C LEU A 89 12.03 -8.89 -40.76
N ILE A 90 11.42 -9.42 -39.70
CA ILE A 90 9.98 -9.66 -39.63
C ILE A 90 9.37 -8.63 -38.67
N GLU A 91 8.61 -7.68 -39.20
CA GLU A 91 7.94 -6.62 -38.44
C GLU A 91 6.45 -6.97 -38.23
N GLY A 92 6.00 -6.94 -36.98
CA GLY A 92 4.66 -7.38 -36.58
C GLY A 92 4.69 -8.74 -35.87
N GLY A 93 3.58 -9.06 -35.20
CA GLY A 93 3.43 -10.31 -34.44
C GLY A 93 4.04 -10.25 -33.03
N PRO A 94 4.19 -11.39 -32.34
CA PRO A 94 3.76 -12.73 -32.77
C PRO A 94 2.24 -12.94 -32.71
N ASN A 95 1.73 -13.83 -33.56
CA ASN A 95 0.34 -14.30 -33.59
C ASN A 95 0.30 -15.84 -33.71
N ASP A 96 -0.75 -16.46 -33.19
CA ASP A 96 -0.94 -17.92 -33.12
C ASP A 96 -1.14 -18.60 -34.48
N GLU A 97 -1.74 -17.89 -35.45
CA GLU A 97 -2.01 -18.44 -36.79
C GLU A 97 -0.77 -18.51 -37.70
N THR A 98 0.04 -17.44 -37.78
CA THR A 98 1.11 -17.29 -38.79
C THR A 98 2.50 -17.55 -38.23
N THR A 99 2.80 -17.03 -37.04
CA THR A 99 4.17 -17.05 -36.49
C THR A 99 4.71 -18.47 -36.28
N PRO A 100 3.95 -19.48 -35.81
CA PRO A 100 4.43 -20.85 -35.71
C PRO A 100 4.90 -21.44 -37.04
N HIS A 101 4.13 -21.21 -38.12
CA HIS A 101 4.46 -21.70 -39.45
C HIS A 101 5.72 -21.03 -40.02
N VAL A 102 5.89 -19.73 -39.79
CA VAL A 102 7.10 -19.00 -40.18
C VAL A 102 8.33 -19.56 -39.45
N LEU A 103 8.22 -19.81 -38.14
CA LEU A 103 9.29 -20.42 -37.36
C LEU A 103 9.65 -21.84 -37.85
N ASP A 104 8.65 -22.68 -38.14
CA ASP A 104 8.88 -24.03 -38.70
C ASP A 104 9.64 -23.99 -40.03
N ILE A 105 9.32 -23.03 -40.91
CA ILE A 105 10.02 -22.83 -42.19
C ILE A 105 11.46 -22.38 -41.94
N LEU A 106 11.67 -21.37 -41.09
CA LEU A 106 13.01 -20.88 -40.78
C LEU A 106 13.90 -21.97 -40.17
N ALA A 107 13.34 -22.79 -39.28
CA ALA A 107 14.02 -23.95 -38.71
C ALA A 107 14.37 -24.99 -39.78
N ARG A 108 13.42 -25.33 -40.68
CA ARG A 108 13.63 -26.28 -41.78
C ARG A 108 14.75 -25.84 -42.72
N PHE A 109 14.79 -24.56 -43.08
CA PHE A 109 15.83 -24.00 -43.96
C PHE A 109 17.11 -23.61 -43.23
N LYS A 110 17.13 -23.63 -41.89
CA LYS A 110 18.23 -23.14 -41.04
C LYS A 110 18.59 -21.68 -41.35
N VAL A 111 17.58 -20.82 -41.37
CA VAL A 111 17.72 -19.38 -41.68
C VAL A 111 17.48 -18.57 -40.41
N PRO A 112 18.49 -17.82 -39.92
CA PRO A 112 18.29 -16.92 -38.80
C PRO A 112 17.52 -15.67 -39.25
N ALA A 113 16.79 -15.06 -38.32
CA ALA A 113 15.91 -13.92 -38.59
C ALA A 113 15.89 -12.97 -37.39
N THR A 114 15.45 -11.74 -37.64
CA THR A 114 15.25 -10.70 -36.62
C THR A 114 13.76 -10.36 -36.55
N PHE A 115 13.13 -10.56 -35.40
CA PHE A 115 11.72 -10.28 -35.16
C PHE A 115 11.57 -8.94 -34.45
N VAL A 116 10.60 -8.13 -34.87
CA VAL A 116 10.24 -6.86 -34.23
C VAL A 116 8.78 -6.93 -33.82
N PRO A 117 8.49 -7.51 -32.64
CA PRO A 117 7.12 -7.76 -32.22
C PRO A 117 6.43 -6.48 -31.74
N LYS A 118 5.09 -6.47 -31.78
CA LYS A 118 4.28 -5.41 -31.18
C LYS A 118 4.00 -5.71 -29.71
N GLY A 119 3.95 -4.68 -28.86
CA GLY A 119 3.82 -4.85 -27.40
C GLY A 119 2.63 -5.71 -26.96
N HIS A 120 1.42 -5.41 -27.47
CA HIS A 120 0.22 -6.18 -27.14
C HIS A 120 0.25 -7.64 -27.64
N GLN A 121 0.84 -7.89 -28.82
CA GLN A 121 0.97 -9.23 -29.40
C GLN A 121 2.04 -10.05 -28.67
N ALA A 122 3.16 -9.42 -28.28
CA ALA A 122 4.17 -10.06 -27.45
C ALA A 122 3.64 -10.43 -26.06
N LEU A 123 2.67 -9.65 -25.56
CA LEU A 123 1.99 -9.88 -24.28
C LEU A 123 1.05 -11.10 -24.34
N THR A 124 0.22 -11.19 -25.36
CA THR A 124 -0.72 -12.30 -25.54
C THR A 124 0.03 -13.59 -25.92
N GLU A 125 0.93 -13.51 -26.89
CA GLU A 125 1.65 -14.65 -27.47
C GLU A 125 3.06 -14.82 -26.88
N SER A 126 3.17 -14.74 -25.55
CA SER A 126 4.46 -14.77 -24.86
C SER A 126 5.24 -16.08 -25.04
N ASP A 127 4.56 -17.20 -25.28
CA ASP A 127 5.21 -18.49 -25.57
C ASP A 127 5.86 -18.50 -26.96
N LEU A 128 5.29 -17.79 -27.94
CA LEU A 128 5.90 -17.60 -29.25
C LEU A 128 7.12 -16.68 -29.17
N VAL A 129 7.08 -15.62 -28.35
CA VAL A 129 8.28 -14.81 -28.06
C VAL A 129 9.41 -15.67 -27.48
N ARG A 130 9.08 -16.60 -26.57
CA ARG A 130 10.08 -17.53 -26.03
C ARG A 130 10.61 -18.47 -27.12
N ARG A 131 9.74 -18.98 -27.97
CA ARG A 131 10.09 -19.88 -29.08
C ARG A 131 11.04 -19.19 -30.06
N ILE A 132 10.72 -17.97 -30.49
CA ILE A 132 11.58 -17.11 -31.32
C ILE A 132 12.98 -17.03 -30.71
N PHE A 133 13.08 -16.75 -29.41
CA PHE A 133 14.38 -16.67 -28.73
C PHE A 133 15.08 -18.03 -28.63
N ALA A 134 14.36 -19.10 -28.28
CA ALA A 134 14.94 -20.43 -28.09
C ALA A 134 15.50 -21.03 -29.40
N GLU A 135 14.87 -20.73 -30.53
CA GLU A 135 15.29 -21.22 -31.86
C GLU A 135 16.48 -20.44 -32.47
N GLY A 136 17.00 -19.43 -31.76
CA GLY A 136 18.22 -18.72 -32.16
C GLY A 136 18.00 -17.37 -32.85
N HIS A 137 16.75 -16.90 -32.97
CA HIS A 137 16.43 -15.64 -33.64
C HIS A 137 16.68 -14.41 -32.76
N GLU A 138 16.91 -13.26 -33.39
CA GLU A 138 17.04 -11.98 -32.70
C GLU A 138 15.68 -11.33 -32.49
N ILE A 139 15.51 -10.62 -31.38
CA ILE A 139 14.32 -9.83 -31.08
C ILE A 139 14.75 -8.37 -30.98
N GLY A 140 14.21 -7.52 -31.83
CA GLY A 140 14.42 -6.08 -31.83
C GLY A 140 13.17 -5.30 -31.46
N GLN A 141 13.28 -3.99 -31.47
CA GLN A 141 12.23 -3.06 -31.10
C GLN A 141 11.99 -2.04 -32.22
N SER A 142 10.72 -1.78 -32.53
CA SER A 142 10.35 -0.81 -33.56
C SER A 142 10.52 0.63 -33.05
N ARG A 143 11.12 1.49 -33.87
CA ARG A 143 11.25 2.93 -33.67
C ARG A 143 10.31 3.66 -34.61
N ARG A 144 8.98 3.55 -34.43
CA ARG A 144 8.07 4.36 -35.25
C ARG A 144 8.03 5.80 -34.73
N PRO A 145 8.28 6.82 -35.56
CA PRO A 145 7.93 8.19 -35.22
C PRO A 145 6.42 8.34 -35.48
N ALA A 146 5.60 8.29 -34.42
CA ALA A 146 4.29 8.91 -34.53
C ALA A 146 4.54 10.38 -34.94
N THR A 147 3.91 10.78 -36.04
CA THR A 147 3.82 12.15 -36.57
C THR A 147 4.33 13.25 -35.64
N ILE A 148 5.21 14.10 -36.19
CA ILE A 148 6.03 15.18 -35.61
C ILE A 148 5.25 16.25 -34.76
N LYS A 149 4.00 16.00 -34.37
CA LYS A 149 3.25 16.80 -33.38
C LYS A 149 2.87 16.08 -32.08
N ALA A 150 3.27 14.82 -31.88
CA ALA A 150 2.93 14.10 -30.66
C ALA A 150 3.87 12.90 -30.40
N ALA A 151 5.00 13.13 -29.72
CA ALA A 151 5.64 12.06 -28.95
C ALA A 151 4.78 11.80 -27.71
N ASN A 152 3.68 11.06 -27.87
CA ASN A 152 2.74 10.84 -26.78
C ASN A 152 3.30 9.79 -25.82
N LEU A 153 2.92 9.92 -24.54
CA LEU A 153 3.21 8.95 -23.48
C LEU A 153 2.87 7.49 -23.91
N ALA A 154 1.87 7.31 -24.77
CA ALA A 154 1.47 6.01 -25.30
C ALA A 154 2.60 5.27 -26.05
N ASP A 155 3.33 5.94 -26.94
CA ASP A 155 4.39 5.30 -27.74
C ASP A 155 5.59 4.94 -26.85
N TYR A 156 5.90 5.81 -25.88
CA TYR A 156 6.92 5.53 -24.88
C TYR A 156 6.55 4.33 -24.00
N LEU A 157 5.29 4.24 -23.58
CA LEU A 157 4.79 3.13 -22.78
C LEU A 157 4.74 1.83 -23.57
N ASP A 158 4.34 1.84 -24.85
CA ASP A 158 4.34 0.64 -25.71
C ASP A 158 5.77 0.11 -25.92
N ALA A 159 6.70 1.02 -26.21
CA ALA A 159 8.11 0.70 -26.34
C ALA A 159 8.70 0.09 -25.06
N LYS A 160 8.50 0.74 -23.90
CA LYS A 160 8.99 0.23 -22.61
C LYS A 160 8.32 -1.10 -22.25
N SER A 161 7.03 -1.24 -22.50
CA SER A 161 6.28 -2.47 -22.17
C SER A 161 6.78 -3.64 -22.99
N THR A 162 6.99 -3.47 -24.30
CA THR A 162 7.53 -4.50 -25.20
C THR A 162 8.90 -4.99 -24.73
N LEU A 163 9.81 -4.08 -24.37
CA LEU A 163 11.12 -4.41 -23.85
C LEU A 163 11.02 -5.25 -22.56
N ARG A 164 10.16 -4.84 -21.61
CA ARG A 164 9.98 -5.57 -20.35
C ARG A 164 9.35 -6.94 -20.54
N ILE A 165 8.49 -7.11 -21.54
CA ILE A 165 7.93 -8.41 -21.91
C ILE A 165 9.04 -9.34 -22.41
N VAL A 166 9.88 -8.87 -23.34
CA VAL A 166 11.03 -9.65 -23.87
C VAL A 166 11.97 -10.06 -22.74
N GLU A 167 12.32 -9.14 -21.83
CA GLU A 167 13.15 -9.42 -20.65
C GLU A 167 12.53 -10.46 -19.72
N ALA A 168 11.22 -10.36 -19.45
CA ALA A 168 10.52 -11.28 -18.57
C ALA A 168 10.37 -12.70 -19.16
N VAL A 169 10.22 -12.79 -20.48
CA VAL A 169 10.00 -14.07 -21.19
C VAL A 169 11.32 -14.78 -21.46
N THR A 170 12.34 -14.04 -21.92
CA THR A 170 13.60 -14.61 -22.43
C THR A 170 14.75 -14.55 -21.43
N GLY A 171 14.66 -13.69 -20.41
CA GLY A 171 15.77 -13.39 -19.50
C GLY A 171 16.88 -12.52 -20.12
N HIS A 172 16.66 -12.02 -21.34
CA HIS A 172 17.59 -11.18 -22.10
C HIS A 172 16.90 -9.87 -22.47
N SER A 173 17.65 -8.78 -22.45
CA SER A 173 17.18 -7.48 -22.95
C SER A 173 17.37 -7.41 -24.46
N THR A 174 16.92 -6.33 -25.11
CA THR A 174 17.28 -6.04 -26.50
C THR A 174 17.77 -4.60 -26.65
N ARG A 175 18.91 -4.45 -27.33
CA ARG A 175 19.51 -3.16 -27.68
C ARG A 175 19.24 -2.78 -29.13
N LEU A 176 18.52 -3.63 -29.86
CA LEU A 176 18.29 -3.48 -31.29
C LEU A 176 17.06 -2.60 -31.54
N GLN A 177 17.28 -1.40 -32.10
CA GLN A 177 16.23 -0.43 -32.41
C GLN A 177 16.10 -0.28 -33.93
N VAL A 178 14.97 -0.69 -34.48
CA VAL A 178 14.77 -0.79 -35.93
C VAL A 178 13.82 0.30 -36.40
N ASP A 179 14.23 1.08 -37.39
CA ASP A 179 13.44 2.16 -37.99
C ASP A 179 13.17 1.85 -39.46
N THR A 180 11.90 1.58 -39.80
CA THR A 180 11.47 1.18 -41.15
C THR A 180 10.85 2.35 -41.94
N ALA A 181 10.83 3.58 -41.40
CA ALA A 181 10.13 4.71 -42.03
C ALA A 181 10.94 5.44 -43.12
N ASN A 182 10.31 5.70 -44.29
CA ASN A 182 10.87 6.39 -45.46
C ASN A 182 10.92 7.94 -45.36
N ALA A 183 11.15 8.53 -44.19
CA ALA A 183 11.20 10.00 -44.06
C ALA A 183 12.65 10.53 -44.22
N PRO A 184 12.90 11.58 -45.03
CA PRO A 184 14.19 12.26 -45.04
C PRO A 184 14.42 12.89 -43.66
N MET A 185 15.33 12.30 -42.89
CA MET A 185 15.70 12.79 -41.57
C MET A 185 16.43 14.13 -41.72
N SER A 186 15.72 15.24 -41.51
CA SER A 186 16.36 16.55 -41.34
C SER A 186 17.20 16.55 -40.06
N GLN A 187 18.32 17.27 -40.10
CA GLN A 187 19.38 17.33 -39.08
C GLN A 187 18.91 17.62 -37.63
N LEU A 188 17.66 18.05 -37.41
CA LEU A 188 17.14 18.47 -36.11
C LEU A 188 16.39 17.40 -35.30
N GLN A 189 16.24 16.16 -35.78
CA GLN A 189 15.48 15.10 -35.06
C GLN A 189 16.33 13.92 -34.54
N LEU A 190 17.64 14.10 -34.41
CA LEU A 190 18.50 13.22 -33.60
C LEU A 190 18.60 13.70 -32.15
N GLN A 191 17.57 14.38 -31.62
CA GLN A 191 17.54 14.62 -30.18
C GLN A 191 17.39 13.29 -29.43
N PRO A 192 18.18 13.07 -28.38
CA PRO A 192 18.18 11.82 -27.66
C PRO A 192 16.91 11.73 -26.82
N VAL A 193 15.87 11.05 -27.34
CA VAL A 193 15.00 10.24 -26.45
C VAL A 193 15.85 9.14 -25.75
N VAL A 194 17.09 8.96 -26.21
CA VAL A 194 18.18 8.11 -25.72
C VAL A 194 18.73 8.52 -24.34
N GLY A 195 18.28 9.61 -23.73
CA GLY A 195 18.77 10.06 -22.41
C GLY A 195 18.38 9.21 -21.19
N ALA A 196 17.61 8.12 -21.34
CA ALA A 196 16.95 7.47 -20.19
C ALA A 196 17.13 5.94 -20.05
N ALA A 197 17.84 5.26 -20.95
CA ALA A 197 17.93 3.79 -20.89
C ALA A 197 19.31 3.26 -21.33
N ASP A 198 20.15 2.91 -20.36
CA ASP A 198 21.53 2.37 -20.48
C ASP A 198 22.60 3.39 -20.94
N PRO A 199 23.36 4.00 -20.01
CA PRO A 199 24.45 4.93 -20.33
C PRO A 199 25.65 4.27 -21.06
N ASN A 200 25.63 2.94 -21.26
CA ASN A 200 26.65 2.19 -21.99
C ASN A 200 26.11 1.56 -23.30
N GLY A 201 24.91 1.95 -23.76
CA GLY A 201 24.20 1.27 -24.86
C GLY A 201 24.73 1.62 -26.26
N GLU A 202 25.39 0.67 -26.92
CA GLU A 202 25.58 0.71 -28.37
C GLU A 202 24.25 0.41 -29.07
N TYR A 203 23.65 1.43 -29.70
CA TYR A 203 22.42 1.25 -30.47
C TYR A 203 22.72 0.96 -31.93
N ILE A 204 22.13 -0.12 -32.43
CA ILE A 204 22.14 -0.44 -33.85
C ILE A 204 20.85 0.10 -34.44
N VAL A 205 20.96 1.11 -35.29
CA VAL A 205 19.85 1.66 -36.06
C VAL A 205 20.05 1.23 -37.51
N ALA A 206 19.18 0.38 -38.02
CA ALA A 206 19.16 0.04 -39.43
C ALA A 206 18.30 1.08 -40.17
N THR A 207 18.93 1.97 -40.94
CA THR A 207 18.26 2.87 -41.89
C THR A 207 18.78 2.58 -43.30
N GLY A 208 17.89 2.50 -44.29
CA GLY A 208 18.25 2.30 -45.69
C GLY A 208 17.36 3.11 -46.63
N GLU A 209 17.88 3.47 -47.81
CA GLU A 209 17.02 3.92 -48.91
C GLU A 209 16.20 2.72 -49.39
N SER A 210 14.87 2.84 -49.32
CA SER A 210 13.98 1.87 -49.93
C SER A 210 14.16 1.92 -51.44
N ARG A 211 14.63 0.83 -52.01
CA ARG A 211 14.40 0.54 -53.43
C ARG A 211 13.38 -0.57 -53.46
N ARG A 212 12.14 -0.24 -53.82
CA ARG A 212 11.16 -1.24 -54.24
C ARG A 212 11.74 -2.00 -55.43
N MET A 213 12.51 -3.06 -55.16
CA MET A 213 12.86 -4.03 -56.19
C MET A 213 11.55 -4.59 -56.71
N THR A 214 11.40 -4.61 -58.02
CA THR A 214 10.21 -5.08 -58.71
C THR A 214 10.04 -6.59 -58.44
N LEU A 215 9.35 -6.91 -57.35
CA LEU A 215 8.92 -8.25 -56.93
C LEU A 215 7.80 -8.81 -57.82
N ASP A 216 7.45 -8.11 -58.90
CA ASP A 216 6.46 -8.52 -59.91
C ASP A 216 6.80 -9.89 -60.55
N ARG A 217 8.06 -10.38 -60.47
CA ARG A 217 8.44 -11.75 -60.90
C ARG A 217 8.08 -12.87 -59.92
N LEU A 218 7.70 -12.53 -58.68
CA LEU A 218 7.36 -13.47 -57.61
C LEU A 218 5.84 -13.48 -57.29
N GLY A 219 5.02 -12.70 -58.02
CA GLY A 219 3.56 -12.71 -57.90
C GLY A 219 2.99 -12.11 -56.61
N LEU A 220 3.73 -11.21 -55.94
CA LEU A 220 3.38 -10.69 -54.61
C LEU A 220 2.59 -9.38 -54.64
N ASP A 221 1.67 -9.23 -53.68
CA ASP A 221 1.04 -7.93 -53.43
C ASP A 221 2.09 -6.93 -52.89
N ARG A 222 2.08 -5.72 -53.46
CA ARG A 222 3.04 -4.62 -53.21
C ARG A 222 2.96 -4.07 -51.78
N SER A 223 1.99 -4.52 -50.99
CA SER A 223 1.75 -4.15 -49.59
C SER A 223 2.56 -4.99 -48.58
N CYS A 224 3.13 -6.13 -49.00
CA CYS A 224 3.60 -7.19 -48.09
C CYS A 224 5.12 -7.22 -47.83
N VAL A 225 5.94 -6.70 -48.76
CA VAL A 225 7.41 -6.82 -48.71
C VAL A 225 8.06 -5.49 -49.10
N GLU A 226 8.87 -4.93 -48.21
CA GLU A 226 9.72 -3.77 -48.51
C GLU A 226 11.19 -4.20 -48.49
N VAL A 227 11.87 -4.04 -49.63
CA VAL A 227 13.29 -4.38 -49.76
C VAL A 227 14.12 -3.10 -49.60
N GLN A 228 15.00 -3.08 -48.60
CA GLN A 228 15.96 -1.98 -48.43
C GLN A 228 17.36 -2.47 -48.85
N ALA A 229 17.91 -1.84 -49.89
CA ALA A 229 19.14 -2.26 -50.53
C ALA A 229 20.30 -1.30 -50.17
N ALA A 230 21.38 -1.84 -49.61
CA ALA A 230 22.65 -1.13 -49.45
C ALA A 230 23.76 -1.85 -50.26
N LYS A 231 24.76 -1.12 -50.76
CA LYS A 231 25.84 -1.73 -51.56
C LYS A 231 26.58 -2.81 -50.75
N GLY A 232 26.45 -4.07 -51.15
CA GLY A 232 27.13 -5.24 -50.55
C GLY A 232 26.17 -6.27 -49.96
N GLY A 233 25.20 -5.85 -49.13
CA GLY A 233 24.22 -6.73 -48.48
C GLY A 233 22.83 -6.09 -48.38
N PHE A 234 21.79 -6.92 -48.24
CA PHE A 234 20.39 -6.48 -48.26
C PHE A 234 19.69 -6.78 -46.94
N VAL A 235 18.82 -5.88 -46.49
CA VAL A 235 17.84 -6.15 -45.44
C VAL A 235 16.49 -6.31 -46.12
N LEU A 236 15.90 -7.49 -45.95
CA LEU A 236 14.57 -7.77 -46.46
C LEU A 236 13.58 -7.57 -45.31
N VAL A 237 12.79 -6.50 -45.40
CA VAL A 237 11.76 -6.18 -44.41
C VAL A 237 10.46 -6.83 -44.84
N LEU A 238 10.04 -7.81 -44.07
CA LEU A 238 8.78 -8.50 -44.20
C LEU A 238 7.83 -7.96 -43.16
N THR A 239 6.72 -7.38 -43.60
CA THR A 239 5.68 -6.94 -42.66
C THR A 239 4.64 -8.04 -42.55
N GLU A 240 4.26 -8.41 -41.32
CA GLU A 240 3.24 -9.46 -41.07
C GLU A 240 1.82 -9.07 -41.54
N ARG A 241 1.60 -7.87 -42.11
CA ARG A 241 0.33 -7.52 -42.77
C ARG A 241 -0.04 -8.48 -43.92
N ALA A 242 0.87 -9.36 -44.32
CA ALA A 242 0.71 -10.42 -45.31
C ALA A 242 0.21 -11.78 -44.77
N GLY A 243 0.14 -12.00 -43.44
CA GLY A 243 -0.38 -13.23 -42.83
C GLY A 243 0.10 -14.54 -43.49
N GLU A 244 -0.85 -15.40 -43.88
CA GLU A 244 -0.63 -16.69 -44.58
C GLU A 244 0.23 -16.60 -45.85
N GLN A 245 0.26 -15.45 -46.52
CA GLN A 245 1.10 -15.27 -47.71
C GLN A 245 2.58 -15.37 -47.33
N LEU A 246 2.98 -14.86 -46.16
CA LEU A 246 4.37 -14.89 -45.70
C LEU A 246 4.89 -16.32 -45.55
N ALA A 247 4.13 -17.19 -44.89
CA ALA A 247 4.47 -18.61 -44.73
C ALA A 247 4.53 -19.35 -46.09
N THR A 248 3.70 -18.95 -47.04
CA THR A 248 3.66 -19.56 -48.38
C THR A 248 4.88 -19.17 -49.23
N ILE A 249 5.36 -17.94 -49.12
CA ILE A 249 6.40 -17.37 -49.99
C ILE A 249 7.81 -17.62 -49.46
N LEU A 250 7.97 -17.66 -48.14
CA LEU A 250 9.27 -17.73 -47.49
C LEU A 250 10.16 -18.90 -47.98
N PRO A 251 9.64 -20.13 -48.22
CA PRO A 251 10.44 -21.23 -48.77
C PRO A 251 11.01 -20.95 -50.18
N GLN A 252 10.21 -20.36 -51.07
CA GLN A 252 10.63 -20.03 -52.44
C GLN A 252 11.66 -18.91 -52.42
N LEU A 253 11.40 -17.87 -51.62
CA LEU A 253 12.33 -16.75 -51.46
C LEU A 253 13.71 -17.21 -50.94
N ILE A 254 13.73 -18.08 -49.93
CA ILE A 254 14.98 -18.62 -49.38
C ILE A 254 15.75 -19.40 -50.45
N SER A 255 15.05 -20.24 -51.21
CA SER A 255 15.64 -21.09 -52.25
C SER A 255 16.21 -20.25 -53.40
N ASP A 256 15.46 -19.25 -53.86
CA ASP A 256 15.88 -18.34 -54.95
C ASP A 256 17.09 -17.51 -54.57
N MET A 257 17.11 -16.97 -53.35
CA MET A 257 18.23 -16.15 -52.88
C MET A 257 19.49 -17.01 -52.68
N ARG A 258 19.36 -18.24 -52.16
CA ARG A 258 20.47 -19.20 -52.10
C ARG A 258 20.97 -19.57 -53.49
N GLY A 259 20.07 -19.81 -54.46
CA GLY A 259 20.42 -20.09 -55.86
C GLY A 259 21.19 -18.95 -56.54
N ARG A 260 20.98 -17.71 -56.09
CA ARG A 260 21.74 -16.51 -56.53
C ARG A 260 23.05 -16.28 -55.75
N GLY A 261 23.37 -17.17 -54.80
CA GLY A 261 24.60 -17.16 -54.01
C GLY A 261 24.54 -16.25 -52.78
N TYR A 262 23.35 -15.90 -52.27
CA TYR A 262 23.20 -15.16 -51.02
C TYR A 262 23.26 -16.08 -49.79
N SER A 263 23.92 -15.60 -48.73
CA SER A 263 23.93 -16.22 -47.40
C SER A 263 23.04 -15.44 -46.44
N PHE A 264 22.26 -16.16 -45.62
CA PHE A 264 21.35 -15.56 -44.65
C PHE A 264 22.05 -15.33 -43.31
N THR A 265 21.83 -14.17 -42.71
CA THR A 265 22.38 -13.77 -41.39
C THR A 265 21.34 -12.93 -40.63
N THR A 266 21.61 -12.60 -39.37
CA THR A 266 20.76 -11.70 -38.57
C THR A 266 21.12 -10.23 -38.80
N LEU A 267 20.33 -9.31 -38.25
CA LEU A 267 20.65 -7.89 -38.33
C LEU A 267 21.96 -7.56 -37.60
N SER A 268 22.23 -8.17 -36.45
CA SER A 268 23.54 -8.02 -35.78
C SER A 268 24.68 -8.67 -36.56
N GLY A 269 24.41 -9.81 -37.22
CA GLY A 269 25.39 -10.52 -38.05
C GLY A 269 25.84 -9.74 -39.29
N LEU A 270 24.96 -8.95 -39.91
CA LEU A 270 25.34 -7.99 -40.98
C LEU A 270 26.35 -6.94 -40.48
N LEU A 271 26.36 -6.68 -39.18
CA LEU A 271 27.20 -5.68 -38.53
C LEU A 271 28.44 -6.29 -37.88
N GLY A 272 28.65 -7.60 -38.08
CA GLY A 272 29.77 -8.33 -37.49
C GLY A 272 29.67 -8.51 -35.98
N LYS A 273 28.48 -8.37 -35.40
CA LYS A 273 28.22 -8.57 -33.97
C LYS A 273 27.59 -9.94 -33.71
N HIS A 274 27.74 -10.41 -32.48
CA HIS A 274 27.08 -11.61 -32.00
C HIS A 274 25.75 -11.26 -31.33
N ARG A 275 24.84 -12.23 -31.29
CA ARG A 275 23.52 -12.12 -30.67
C ARG A 275 23.60 -11.68 -29.21
N GLU A 276 24.61 -12.12 -28.46
CA GLU A 276 24.79 -11.78 -27.05
C GLU A 276 25.13 -10.30 -26.84
N ASP A 277 25.74 -9.65 -27.83
CA ASP A 277 26.09 -8.22 -27.77
C ASP A 277 24.84 -7.33 -27.84
N VAL A 278 23.85 -7.78 -28.64
CA VAL A 278 22.59 -7.07 -28.90
C VAL A 278 21.44 -7.52 -27.99
N MET A 279 21.51 -8.74 -27.46
CA MET A 279 20.55 -9.29 -26.51
C MET A 279 21.26 -9.75 -25.22
N PRO A 280 21.77 -8.82 -24.39
CA PRO A 280 22.53 -9.18 -23.20
C PRO A 280 21.64 -9.82 -22.12
N VAL A 281 22.23 -10.69 -21.31
CA VAL A 281 21.57 -11.24 -20.11
C VAL A 281 21.21 -10.11 -19.15
N VAL A 282 19.99 -10.16 -18.60
CA VAL A 282 19.54 -9.19 -17.59
C VAL A 282 20.39 -9.32 -16.32
N SER A 283 21.34 -8.40 -16.15
CA SER A 283 22.48 -8.54 -15.22
C SER A 283 22.18 -8.08 -13.78
N SER A 284 21.23 -7.17 -13.56
CA SER A 284 20.91 -6.67 -12.21
C SER A 284 19.97 -7.61 -11.44
N TRP A 285 20.22 -7.79 -10.14
CA TRP A 285 19.34 -8.57 -9.26
C TRP A 285 17.93 -7.97 -9.18
N LEU A 286 17.81 -6.65 -9.23
CA LEU A 286 16.54 -5.93 -9.29
C LEU A 286 15.79 -6.27 -10.57
N ASP A 287 16.45 -6.24 -11.73
CA ASP A 287 15.83 -6.57 -13.02
C ASP A 287 15.45 -8.05 -13.12
N ARG A 288 16.20 -8.96 -12.49
CA ARG A 288 15.79 -10.37 -12.36
C ARG A 288 14.56 -10.55 -11.46
N LEU A 289 14.44 -9.76 -10.39
CA LEU A 289 13.26 -9.75 -9.53
C LEU A 289 12.04 -9.19 -10.29
N TYR A 290 12.24 -8.10 -11.04
CA TYR A 290 11.24 -7.51 -11.92
C TYR A 290 10.82 -8.46 -13.04
N ALA A 291 11.75 -9.13 -13.71
CA ALA A 291 11.45 -10.12 -14.73
C ALA A 291 10.62 -11.29 -14.17
N LYS A 292 10.92 -11.77 -12.95
CA LYS A 292 10.10 -12.79 -12.27
C LYS A 292 8.71 -12.29 -11.88
N GLY A 293 8.61 -11.06 -11.38
CA GLY A 293 7.35 -10.41 -11.04
C GLY A 293 6.47 -10.17 -12.27
N ASN A 294 7.07 -9.61 -13.33
CA ASN A 294 6.43 -9.42 -14.63
C ASN A 294 6.01 -10.75 -15.22
N ARG A 295 6.82 -11.81 -15.17
CA ARG A 295 6.42 -13.15 -15.65
C ARG A 295 5.20 -13.69 -14.92
N LEU A 296 5.05 -13.41 -13.62
CA LEU A 296 3.85 -13.76 -12.87
C LEU A 296 2.65 -12.92 -13.33
N VAL A 297 2.82 -11.61 -13.52
CA VAL A 297 1.78 -10.70 -14.07
C VAL A 297 1.37 -11.12 -15.48
N LEU A 298 2.32 -11.40 -16.37
CA LEU A 298 2.11 -11.89 -17.73
C LEU A 298 1.38 -13.24 -17.74
N LYS A 299 1.74 -14.15 -16.84
CA LYS A 299 1.04 -15.43 -16.67
C LYS A 299 -0.41 -15.22 -16.18
N MET A 300 -0.65 -14.25 -15.30
CA MET A 300 -2.02 -13.91 -14.91
C MET A 300 -2.80 -13.26 -16.06
N VAL A 301 -2.19 -12.32 -16.78
CA VAL A 301 -2.82 -11.63 -17.93
C VAL A 301 -3.18 -12.62 -19.03
N SER A 302 -2.27 -13.54 -19.37
CA SER A 302 -2.50 -14.61 -20.36
C SER A 302 -3.50 -15.66 -19.91
N ILE A 303 -3.68 -15.93 -18.60
CA ILE A 303 -4.78 -16.77 -18.10
C ILE A 303 -6.14 -16.09 -18.31
N GLY A 304 -6.20 -14.75 -18.35
CA GLY A 304 -7.43 -13.98 -18.58
C GLY A 304 -7.48 -13.29 -19.93
N SER A 305 -6.84 -13.83 -20.97
CA SER A 305 -6.85 -13.28 -22.34
C SER A 305 -8.21 -13.38 -23.04
N SER A 306 -9.15 -14.17 -22.51
CA SER A 306 -10.58 -13.91 -22.69
C SER A 306 -10.97 -12.77 -21.74
N GLY A 307 -11.17 -11.56 -22.25
CA GLY A 307 -11.44 -10.35 -21.45
C GLY A 307 -12.53 -10.50 -20.38
N ASP A 308 -13.43 -11.47 -20.55
CA ASP A 308 -14.46 -11.88 -19.61
C ASP A 308 -13.89 -12.31 -18.24
N THR A 309 -12.78 -13.06 -18.21
CA THR A 309 -12.27 -13.65 -16.96
C THR A 309 -11.76 -12.60 -15.96
N TRP A 310 -11.08 -11.55 -16.44
CA TRP A 310 -10.57 -10.49 -15.57
C TRP A 310 -11.66 -9.54 -15.11
N HIS A 311 -12.62 -9.26 -15.99
CA HIS A 311 -13.82 -8.54 -15.64
C HIS A 311 -14.56 -9.26 -14.50
N ASP A 312 -14.79 -10.56 -14.65
CA ASP A 312 -15.45 -11.38 -13.64
C ASP A 312 -14.70 -11.37 -12.30
N ILE A 313 -13.38 -11.53 -12.30
CA ILE A 313 -12.58 -11.51 -11.06
C ILE A 313 -12.72 -10.17 -10.33
N LEU A 314 -12.61 -9.05 -11.05
CA LEU A 314 -12.74 -7.73 -10.45
C LEU A 314 -14.16 -7.50 -9.95
N GLU A 315 -15.17 -7.85 -10.75
CA GLU A 315 -16.58 -7.75 -10.39
C GLU A 315 -16.88 -8.54 -9.11
N TRP A 316 -16.52 -9.83 -9.08
CA TRP A 316 -16.71 -10.68 -7.90
C TRP A 316 -15.92 -10.17 -6.68
N THR A 317 -14.71 -9.65 -6.87
CA THR A 317 -13.91 -9.08 -5.77
C THR A 317 -14.62 -7.88 -5.16
N PHE A 318 -15.12 -6.96 -5.98
CA PHE A 318 -15.86 -5.80 -5.51
C PHE A 318 -17.23 -6.18 -4.93
N ALA A 319 -17.95 -7.12 -5.55
CA ALA A 319 -19.25 -7.61 -5.09
C ALA A 319 -19.14 -8.29 -3.72
N VAL A 320 -18.14 -9.17 -3.53
CA VAL A 320 -17.87 -9.80 -2.23
C VAL A 320 -17.45 -8.77 -1.20
N GLY A 321 -16.57 -7.82 -1.56
CA GLY A 321 -16.16 -6.73 -0.66
C GLY A 321 -17.34 -5.86 -0.21
N ALA A 322 -18.21 -5.49 -1.15
CA ALA A 322 -19.46 -4.75 -0.92
C ALA A 322 -20.43 -5.52 -0.02
N PHE A 323 -20.66 -6.80 -0.32
CA PHE A 323 -21.51 -7.67 0.47
C PHE A 323 -21.00 -7.80 1.91
N LEU A 324 -19.70 -8.06 2.09
CA LEU A 324 -19.08 -8.14 3.42
C LEU A 324 -19.18 -6.82 4.18
N ALA A 325 -18.99 -5.68 3.51
CA ALA A 325 -19.14 -4.35 4.12
C ALA A 325 -20.59 -4.10 4.57
N MET A 326 -21.57 -4.46 3.74
CA MET A 326 -22.99 -4.35 4.09
C MET A 326 -23.34 -5.21 5.30
N VAL A 327 -22.97 -6.49 5.27
CA VAL A 327 -23.19 -7.45 6.36
C VAL A 327 -22.55 -6.95 7.65
N ARG A 328 -21.30 -6.47 7.59
CA ARG A 328 -20.63 -5.83 8.73
C ARG A 328 -21.44 -4.66 9.26
N THR A 329 -21.85 -3.72 8.41
CA THR A 329 -22.58 -2.52 8.85
C THR A 329 -23.89 -2.90 9.54
N VAL A 330 -24.64 -3.85 8.99
CA VAL A 330 -25.87 -4.37 9.60
C VAL A 330 -25.60 -4.98 10.98
N PHE A 331 -24.58 -5.82 11.11
CA PHE A 331 -24.20 -6.41 12.41
C PHE A 331 -23.77 -5.34 13.41
N MET A 332 -22.91 -4.40 13.00
CA MET A 332 -22.39 -3.35 13.89
C MET A 332 -23.50 -2.44 14.40
N VAL A 333 -24.40 -1.98 13.52
CA VAL A 333 -25.56 -1.19 13.92
C VAL A 333 -26.49 -1.98 14.83
N SER A 334 -26.78 -3.24 14.49
CA SER A 334 -27.66 -4.11 15.29
C SER A 334 -27.11 -4.34 16.69
N PHE A 335 -25.82 -4.71 16.80
CA PHE A 335 -25.16 -4.93 18.09
C PHE A 335 -25.06 -3.65 18.91
N ALA A 336 -24.77 -2.50 18.29
CA ALA A 336 -24.77 -1.23 18.98
C ALA A 336 -26.16 -0.88 19.56
N LEU A 337 -27.24 -1.09 18.80
CA LEU A 337 -28.61 -0.89 19.26
C LEU A 337 -28.98 -1.84 20.42
N LEU A 338 -28.62 -3.11 20.31
CA LEU A 338 -28.85 -4.11 21.36
C LEU A 338 -28.08 -3.78 22.63
N GLN A 339 -26.81 -3.37 22.50
CA GLN A 339 -25.99 -2.96 23.63
C GLN A 339 -26.51 -1.67 24.27
N HIS A 340 -26.95 -0.70 23.48
CA HIS A 340 -27.57 0.52 24.01
C HIS A 340 -28.84 0.20 24.81
N ARG A 341 -29.69 -0.72 24.32
CA ARG A 341 -30.86 -1.22 25.07
C ARG A 341 -30.46 -1.93 26.36
N ARG A 342 -29.39 -2.73 26.34
CA ARG A 342 -28.83 -3.40 27.53
C ARG A 342 -28.35 -2.38 28.56
N ASN A 343 -27.60 -1.36 28.12
CA ASN A 343 -27.11 -0.29 28.99
C ASN A 343 -28.27 0.46 29.66
N LYS A 344 -29.32 0.84 28.90
CA LYS A 344 -30.51 1.49 29.48
C LYS A 344 -31.23 0.62 30.51
N ARG A 345 -31.31 -0.69 30.28
CA ARG A 345 -31.89 -1.62 31.27
C ARG A 345 -31.04 -1.69 32.53
N THR A 346 -29.72 -1.78 32.41
CA THR A 346 -28.81 -1.75 33.57
C THR A 346 -28.94 -0.45 34.34
N GLU A 347 -28.95 0.70 33.65
CA GLU A 347 -29.17 2.02 34.28
C GLU A 347 -30.50 2.08 35.04
N ALA A 348 -31.59 1.58 34.46
CA ALA A 348 -32.89 1.53 35.12
C ALA A 348 -32.93 0.58 36.33
N LEU A 349 -32.19 -0.52 36.29
CA LEU A 349 -32.15 -1.53 37.37
C LEU A 349 -31.28 -1.10 38.56
N VAL A 350 -30.12 -0.52 38.28
CA VAL A 350 -29.19 -0.04 39.31
C VAL A 350 -29.71 1.26 39.94
N GLY A 351 -30.38 2.10 39.14
CA GLY A 351 -30.87 3.41 39.55
C GLY A 351 -29.74 4.36 39.90
N ASP A 352 -30.07 5.43 40.62
CA ASP A 352 -29.11 6.47 41.07
C ASP A 352 -28.39 6.06 42.37
N LYS A 353 -28.32 4.76 42.67
CA LYS A 353 -27.64 4.28 43.87
C LYS A 353 -26.14 4.58 43.74
N GLN A 354 -25.69 5.57 44.48
CA GLN A 354 -24.29 5.94 44.59
C GLN A 354 -23.54 4.78 45.26
N GLN A 355 -23.00 3.87 44.45
CA GLN A 355 -22.11 2.82 44.94
C GLN A 355 -20.80 3.46 45.37
N ASP A 356 -20.37 3.17 46.61
CA ASP A 356 -19.01 3.45 47.04
C ASP A 356 -18.09 2.42 46.36
N TRP A 357 -17.50 2.82 45.25
CA TRP A 357 -16.59 1.99 44.45
C TRP A 357 -15.20 1.87 45.08
N GLY A 358 -14.96 2.46 46.25
CA GLY A 358 -13.64 2.45 46.88
C GLY A 358 -12.67 3.43 46.23
N LYS A 359 -11.37 3.23 46.44
CA LYS A 359 -10.37 4.24 46.05
C LYS A 359 -9.98 4.11 44.57
N VAL A 360 -9.79 5.24 43.88
CA VAL A 360 -9.30 5.29 42.49
C VAL A 360 -7.89 5.87 42.42
N SER A 361 -6.99 5.23 41.69
CA SER A 361 -5.70 5.83 41.32
C SER A 361 -5.75 6.31 39.87
N VAL A 362 -5.71 7.63 39.67
CA VAL A 362 -5.64 8.25 38.34
C VAL A 362 -4.19 8.39 37.93
N MET A 363 -3.76 7.70 36.88
CA MET A 363 -2.40 7.72 36.35
C MET A 363 -2.31 8.64 35.13
N ILE A 364 -1.37 9.59 35.17
CA ILE A 364 -1.13 10.58 34.12
C ILE A 364 0.33 10.45 33.63
N PRO A 365 0.62 9.62 32.63
CA PRO A 365 1.95 9.61 32.01
C PRO A 365 2.17 10.91 31.24
N ALA A 366 3.33 11.55 31.44
CA ALA A 366 3.68 12.80 30.78
C ALA A 366 5.09 12.73 30.21
N TYR A 367 5.26 13.24 28.99
CA TYR A 367 6.55 13.47 28.36
C TYR A 367 6.43 14.70 27.46
N ASN A 368 7.07 15.80 27.86
CA ASN A 368 7.02 17.09 27.18
C ASN A 368 5.59 17.66 27.02
N GLU A 369 4.85 17.73 28.13
CA GLU A 369 3.45 18.18 28.22
C GLU A 369 3.30 19.48 29.03
N VAL A 370 4.32 20.34 29.03
CA VAL A 370 4.38 21.57 29.86
C VAL A 370 3.16 22.49 29.68
N LEU A 371 2.55 22.50 28.48
CA LEU A 371 1.40 23.34 28.16
C LEU A 371 0.05 22.81 28.66
N ALA A 372 -0.04 21.52 28.97
CA ALA A 372 -1.31 20.86 29.26
C ALA A 372 -1.37 20.26 30.68
N ILE A 373 -0.24 19.83 31.23
CA ILE A 373 -0.21 18.95 32.41
C ILE A 373 -0.91 19.53 33.66
N THR A 374 -0.79 20.84 33.91
CA THR A 374 -1.43 21.50 35.06
C THR A 374 -2.95 21.51 34.91
N ASN A 375 -3.45 21.74 33.70
CA ASN A 375 -4.87 21.70 33.41
C ASN A 375 -5.44 20.28 33.52
N VAL A 376 -4.68 19.25 33.11
CA VAL A 376 -5.11 17.86 33.29
C VAL A 376 -5.26 17.56 34.78
N ILE A 377 -4.26 17.88 35.61
CA ILE A 377 -4.34 17.65 37.07
C ILE A 377 -5.51 18.41 37.69
N SER A 378 -5.73 19.68 37.31
CA SER A 378 -6.84 20.47 37.83
C SER A 378 -8.22 19.87 37.50
N HIS A 379 -8.40 19.32 36.29
CA HIS A 379 -9.65 18.68 35.88
C HIS A 379 -9.88 17.36 36.62
N VAL A 380 -8.82 16.61 36.91
CA VAL A 380 -8.93 15.41 37.74
C VAL A 380 -9.33 15.76 39.18
N LEU A 381 -8.74 16.82 39.76
CA LEU A 381 -9.12 17.33 41.09
C LEU A 381 -10.55 17.89 41.13
N ALA A 382 -11.05 18.43 40.02
CA ALA A 382 -12.42 18.91 39.88
C ALA A 382 -13.46 17.77 39.79
N SER A 383 -13.06 16.50 39.78
CA SER A 383 -13.99 15.38 39.73
C SER A 383 -14.99 15.40 40.89
N LYS A 384 -16.24 15.02 40.59
CA LYS A 384 -17.28 14.74 41.59
C LYS A 384 -16.96 13.49 42.41
N TYR A 385 -16.14 12.58 41.89
CA TYR A 385 -15.66 11.42 42.63
C TYR A 385 -14.48 11.84 43.51
N ARG A 386 -14.64 11.79 44.84
CA ARG A 386 -13.65 12.35 45.79
C ARG A 386 -12.65 11.34 46.33
N ASN A 387 -13.00 10.06 46.37
CA ASN A 387 -12.12 8.99 46.89
C ASN A 387 -11.05 8.59 45.84
N LEU A 388 -10.18 9.54 45.48
CA LEU A 388 -9.15 9.34 44.47
C LEU A 388 -7.78 9.86 44.91
N GLU A 389 -6.75 9.31 44.27
CA GLU A 389 -5.39 9.86 44.24
C GLU A 389 -4.95 10.04 42.78
N ILE A 390 -4.08 11.00 42.56
CA ILE A 390 -3.50 11.35 41.26
C ILE A 390 -2.03 10.98 41.29
N ILE A 391 -1.59 10.21 40.32
CA ILE A 391 -0.20 9.80 40.15
C ILE A 391 0.23 10.31 38.76
N MET A 392 0.92 11.44 38.75
CA MET A 392 1.55 11.96 37.52
C MET A 392 2.95 11.37 37.39
N ILE A 393 3.25 10.80 36.23
CA ILE A 393 4.53 10.13 35.94
C ILE A 393 5.24 10.86 34.81
N ASP A 394 6.25 11.65 35.15
CA ASP A 394 7.19 12.24 34.20
C ASP A 394 8.14 11.17 33.66
N ASP A 395 8.00 10.82 32.38
CA ASP A 395 8.84 9.85 31.67
C ASP A 395 10.11 10.51 31.13
N GLY A 396 10.76 11.32 31.96
CA GLY A 396 12.02 11.98 31.66
C GLY A 396 11.85 13.12 30.65
N SER A 397 10.89 14.02 30.89
CA SER A 397 10.68 15.18 30.03
C SER A 397 11.95 16.03 29.93
N THR A 398 12.18 16.56 28.73
CA THR A 398 13.28 17.45 28.40
C THR A 398 12.91 18.93 28.55
N ASP A 399 11.62 19.22 28.72
CA ASP A 399 11.10 20.54 29.04
C ASP A 399 10.72 20.66 30.54
N ASP A 400 10.08 21.77 30.92
CA ASP A 400 9.71 22.08 32.30
C ASP A 400 8.44 21.37 32.80
N THR A 401 7.96 20.31 32.13
CA THR A 401 6.72 19.58 32.51
C THR A 401 6.70 19.22 34.00
N PHE A 402 7.77 18.59 34.51
CA PHE A 402 7.85 18.20 35.93
C PHE A 402 7.95 19.41 36.86
N ALA A 403 8.72 20.44 36.48
CA ALA A 403 8.92 21.62 37.30
C ALA A 403 7.60 22.39 37.51
N VAL A 404 6.83 22.60 36.44
CA VAL A 404 5.54 23.29 36.49
C VAL A 404 4.51 22.48 37.30
N ALA A 405 4.45 21.16 37.12
CA ALA A 405 3.58 20.30 37.92
C ALA A 405 3.96 20.30 39.42
N SER A 406 5.26 20.27 39.73
CA SER A 406 5.78 20.32 41.11
C SER A 406 5.50 21.65 41.78
N ALA A 407 5.66 22.76 41.07
CA ALA A 407 5.35 24.09 41.60
C ALA A 407 3.86 24.25 41.91
N ALA A 408 2.97 23.72 41.06
CA ALA A 408 1.53 23.85 41.23
C ALA A 408 0.93 22.86 42.24
N TYR A 409 1.42 21.62 42.28
CA TYR A 409 0.74 20.51 42.99
C TYR A 409 1.65 19.68 43.91
N GLY A 410 2.92 20.04 44.08
CA GLY A 410 3.87 19.24 44.87
C GLY A 410 3.45 19.03 46.34
N ASN A 411 2.65 19.93 46.90
CA ASN A 411 2.13 19.85 48.27
C ASN A 411 0.65 19.43 48.36
N HIS A 412 0.02 19.06 47.24
CA HIS A 412 -1.40 18.72 47.24
C HIS A 412 -1.59 17.28 47.78
N PRO A 413 -2.47 17.05 48.79
CA PRO A 413 -2.54 15.76 49.50
C PRO A 413 -2.97 14.58 48.63
N GLN A 414 -3.72 14.84 47.55
CA GLN A 414 -4.16 13.83 46.59
C GLN A 414 -3.20 13.64 45.41
N VAL A 415 -2.15 14.46 45.26
CA VAL A 415 -1.27 14.42 44.08
C VAL A 415 0.08 13.84 44.45
N ARG A 416 0.50 12.83 43.71
CA ARG A 416 1.84 12.25 43.76
C ARG A 416 2.52 12.46 42.43
N LEU A 417 3.67 13.14 42.46
CA LEU A 417 4.50 13.39 41.29
C LEU A 417 5.67 12.41 41.29
N LEU A 418 5.81 11.66 40.20
CA LEU A 418 6.86 10.66 40.01
C LEU A 418 7.69 11.05 38.80
N ARG A 419 9.01 10.80 38.87
CA ARG A 419 9.93 11.02 37.75
C ARG A 419 10.80 9.80 37.52
N LYS A 420 11.04 9.45 36.25
CA LYS A 420 11.92 8.36 35.83
C LYS A 420 12.66 8.72 34.53
N PRO A 421 13.76 8.01 34.17
CA PRO A 421 14.34 8.10 32.83
C PRO A 421 13.34 7.66 31.75
N ASN A 422 13.38 8.26 30.56
CA ASN A 422 12.46 7.95 29.46
C ASN A 422 12.50 6.47 29.06
N GLY A 423 11.33 5.82 29.06
CA GLY A 423 11.16 4.44 28.60
C GLY A 423 9.90 4.21 27.78
N GLY A 424 9.20 5.28 27.39
CA GLY A 424 7.91 5.25 26.72
C GLY A 424 6.72 5.08 27.67
N LYS A 425 5.52 5.34 27.14
CA LYS A 425 4.25 5.34 27.88
C LYS A 425 4.01 4.07 28.70
N ALA A 426 4.21 2.88 28.12
CA ALA A 426 4.07 1.61 28.85
C ALA A 426 5.00 1.50 30.08
N SER A 427 6.24 1.98 29.95
CA SER A 427 7.22 2.01 31.05
C SER A 427 6.78 2.96 32.16
N ALA A 428 6.26 4.14 31.80
CA ALA A 428 5.73 5.12 32.74
C ALA A 428 4.49 4.60 33.50
N LEU A 429 3.53 4.01 32.78
CA LEU A 429 2.33 3.44 33.39
C LEU A 429 2.68 2.30 34.37
N ASN A 430 3.60 1.40 33.99
CA ASN A 430 4.07 0.35 34.90
C ASN A 430 4.84 0.89 36.12
N TYR A 431 5.57 1.98 35.95
CA TYR A 431 6.21 2.68 37.08
C TYR A 431 5.15 3.19 38.05
N GLY A 432 4.12 3.87 37.54
CA GLY A 432 2.99 4.38 38.34
C GLY A 432 2.19 3.28 39.05
N LEU A 433 1.93 2.15 38.38
CA LEU A 433 1.19 1.01 38.94
C LEU A 433 1.79 0.45 40.24
N ARG A 434 3.10 0.62 40.47
CA ARG A 434 3.74 0.19 41.73
C ARG A 434 3.37 1.05 42.93
N PHE A 435 2.97 2.29 42.68
CA PHE A 435 2.61 3.26 43.71
C PHE A 435 1.10 3.43 43.86
N ALA A 436 0.31 2.87 42.94
CA ALA A 436 -1.15 2.93 42.95
C ALA A 436 -1.75 2.09 44.07
N THR A 437 -2.59 2.73 44.89
CA THR A 437 -3.25 2.15 46.05
C THR A 437 -4.76 1.91 45.86
N GLY A 438 -5.36 2.56 44.86
CA GLY A 438 -6.79 2.44 44.56
C GLY A 438 -7.18 1.09 43.98
N ASP A 439 -8.38 0.61 44.27
CA ASP A 439 -8.96 -0.64 43.74
C ASP A 439 -9.16 -0.57 42.23
N PHE A 440 -9.37 0.64 41.72
CA PHE A 440 -9.46 0.93 40.31
C PHE A 440 -8.33 1.84 39.85
N ILE A 441 -7.85 1.57 38.63
CA ILE A 441 -6.86 2.39 37.94
C ILE A 441 -7.55 3.11 36.79
N VAL A 442 -7.43 4.43 36.75
CA VAL A 442 -7.86 5.25 35.61
C VAL A 442 -6.62 5.80 34.92
N SER A 443 -6.43 5.51 33.64
CA SER A 443 -5.35 6.07 32.82
C SER A 443 -5.91 7.21 31.96
N ILE A 444 -5.25 8.37 32.00
CA ILE A 444 -5.58 9.54 31.20
C ILE A 444 -4.30 10.11 30.57
N ASP A 445 -4.34 10.51 29.31
CA ASP A 445 -3.18 11.12 28.65
C ASP A 445 -2.86 12.51 29.20
N GLY A 446 -1.59 12.90 29.17
CA GLY A 446 -1.10 14.21 29.64
C GLY A 446 -1.64 15.44 28.90
N ASP A 447 -2.42 15.24 27.84
CA ASP A 447 -3.09 16.26 27.03
C ASP A 447 -4.63 16.15 27.06
N THR A 448 -5.18 15.29 27.93
CA THR A 448 -6.60 14.93 27.90
C THR A 448 -7.34 15.45 29.14
N LEU A 449 -8.40 16.24 28.92
CA LEU A 449 -9.22 16.84 29.99
C LEU A 449 -10.53 16.07 30.16
N MET A 450 -10.78 15.54 31.34
CA MET A 450 -12.02 14.83 31.66
C MET A 450 -13.11 15.76 32.21
N GLN A 451 -14.38 15.40 32.02
CA GLN A 451 -15.50 16.06 32.70
C GLN A 451 -15.62 15.64 34.18
N PRO A 452 -16.24 16.46 35.05
CA PRO A 452 -16.30 16.17 36.50
C PRO A 452 -16.92 14.82 36.88
N ASP A 453 -17.90 14.35 36.12
CA ASP A 453 -18.64 13.09 36.28
C ASP A 453 -17.94 11.86 35.67
N THR A 454 -16.92 12.06 34.83
CA THR A 454 -16.25 11.01 34.04
C THR A 454 -15.85 9.77 34.84
N ILE A 455 -15.22 9.97 36.01
CA ILE A 455 -14.78 8.84 36.85
C ILE A 455 -15.97 8.02 37.35
N GLY A 456 -17.05 8.67 37.80
CA GLY A 456 -18.25 7.98 38.25
C GLY A 456 -18.89 7.15 37.13
N GLU A 457 -18.97 7.71 35.92
CA GLU A 457 -19.50 7.04 34.74
C GLU A 457 -18.65 5.85 34.28
N LEU A 458 -17.32 5.94 34.41
CA LEU A 458 -16.42 4.79 34.20
C LEU A 458 -16.69 3.70 35.24
N LEU A 459 -16.80 4.09 36.51
CA LEU A 459 -16.94 3.13 37.61
C LEU A 459 -18.28 2.41 37.60
N PHE A 460 -19.35 3.08 37.17
CA PHE A 460 -20.68 2.50 37.03
C PHE A 460 -20.68 1.18 36.24
N LYS A 461 -19.81 1.04 35.23
CA LYS A 461 -19.70 -0.17 34.41
C LYS A 461 -19.13 -1.38 35.15
N PHE A 462 -18.46 -1.18 36.28
CA PHE A 462 -17.97 -2.28 37.13
C PHE A 462 -19.04 -2.91 38.01
N VAL A 463 -20.31 -2.47 37.89
CA VAL A 463 -21.46 -3.13 38.53
C VAL A 463 -21.61 -4.58 38.07
N ASP A 464 -21.20 -4.87 36.83
CA ASP A 464 -21.00 -6.24 36.38
C ASP A 464 -19.60 -6.72 36.84
N PRO A 465 -19.51 -7.70 37.75
CA PRO A 465 -18.23 -8.16 38.28
C PRO A 465 -17.33 -8.79 37.21
N ARG A 466 -17.89 -9.21 36.07
CA ARG A 466 -17.10 -9.75 34.94
C ARG A 466 -16.31 -8.67 34.20
N VAL A 467 -16.72 -7.40 34.31
CA VAL A 467 -16.06 -6.28 33.66
C VAL A 467 -14.75 -5.99 34.39
N ALA A 468 -13.64 -6.07 33.65
CA ALA A 468 -12.30 -5.80 34.16
C ALA A 468 -11.71 -4.49 33.63
N ALA A 469 -12.22 -3.99 32.50
CA ALA A 469 -11.79 -2.73 31.92
C ALA A 469 -12.95 -1.99 31.27
N VAL A 470 -12.86 -0.66 31.24
CA VAL A 470 -13.89 0.24 30.70
C VAL A 470 -13.22 1.31 29.85
N ALA A 471 -13.65 1.43 28.59
CA ALA A 471 -13.27 2.52 27.71
C ALA A 471 -14.19 3.74 27.92
N GLY A 472 -13.61 4.93 28.02
CA GLY A 472 -14.36 6.18 28.01
C GLY A 472 -14.58 6.76 26.59
N CYS A 473 -15.45 7.76 26.50
CA CYS A 473 -15.75 8.50 25.29
C CYS A 473 -14.75 9.65 25.09
N VAL A 474 -13.81 9.48 24.16
CA VAL A 474 -12.83 10.52 23.83
C VAL A 474 -13.36 11.40 22.70
N LYS A 475 -13.36 12.72 22.90
CA LYS A 475 -13.80 13.75 21.95
C LYS A 475 -12.63 14.66 21.56
N VAL A 476 -12.73 15.28 20.40
CA VAL A 476 -11.70 16.21 19.88
C VAL A 476 -11.92 17.60 20.48
N ALA A 477 -10.90 18.14 21.13
CA ALA A 477 -10.96 19.47 21.76
C ALA A 477 -10.71 20.62 20.77
N ASN A 478 -10.00 20.38 19.67
CA ASN A 478 -9.56 21.42 18.73
C ASN A 478 -10.09 21.23 17.29
N PRO A 479 -11.42 21.13 17.02
CA PRO A 479 -11.98 21.00 15.67
C PRO A 479 -11.91 22.31 14.83
N ARG A 480 -10.72 22.90 14.76
CA ARG A 480 -10.44 24.24 14.20
C ARG A 480 -10.17 24.23 12.70
N ASN A 481 -9.73 23.10 12.15
CA ASN A 481 -9.40 22.95 10.72
C ASN A 481 -10.02 21.68 10.14
N LEU A 482 -9.92 21.49 8.82
CA LEU A 482 -10.56 20.36 8.14
C LEU A 482 -10.05 18.99 8.66
N LEU A 483 -8.76 18.87 8.97
CA LEU A 483 -8.17 17.62 9.49
C LEU A 483 -8.73 17.24 10.86
N THR A 484 -8.77 18.19 11.78
CA THR A 484 -9.28 18.00 13.14
C THR A 484 -10.79 17.76 13.15
N ARG A 485 -11.54 18.39 12.24
CA ARG A 485 -12.97 18.11 12.02
C ARG A 485 -13.23 16.72 11.45
N TRP A 486 -12.42 16.26 10.50
CA TRP A 486 -12.50 14.87 10.02
C TRP A 486 -12.20 13.86 11.13
N GLN A 487 -11.23 14.16 12.01
CA GLN A 487 -10.94 13.31 13.15
C GLN A 487 -12.06 13.33 14.20
N GLU A 488 -12.70 14.47 14.40
CA GLU A 488 -13.91 14.57 15.23
C GLU A 488 -15.02 13.65 14.72
N VAL A 489 -15.29 13.66 13.41
CA VAL A 489 -16.27 12.74 12.78
C VAL A 489 -15.89 11.28 13.03
N GLU A 490 -14.62 10.90 12.87
CA GLU A 490 -14.15 9.53 13.15
C GLU A 490 -14.38 9.13 14.60
N TYR A 491 -14.09 10.01 15.56
CA TYR A 491 -14.25 9.72 16.99
C TYR A 491 -15.74 9.60 17.35
N MET A 492 -16.55 10.54 16.87
CA MET A 492 -17.97 10.62 17.21
C MET A 492 -18.82 9.54 16.56
N ILE A 493 -18.51 9.17 15.31
CA ILE A 493 -19.27 8.19 14.54
C ILE A 493 -18.61 6.81 14.61
N GLY A 494 -17.38 6.72 14.11
CA GLY A 494 -16.69 5.44 13.91
C GLY A 494 -16.38 4.75 15.24
N GLN A 495 -15.67 5.43 16.13
CA GLN A 495 -15.23 4.79 17.38
C GLN A 495 -16.40 4.51 18.34
N ASN A 496 -17.38 5.41 18.44
CA ASN A 496 -18.49 5.24 19.38
C ASN A 496 -19.44 4.10 18.98
N LEU A 497 -19.81 4.02 17.70
CA LEU A 497 -20.65 2.93 17.19
C LEU A 497 -19.91 1.60 17.32
N ASP A 498 -18.65 1.55 16.86
CA ASP A 498 -17.86 0.31 16.89
C ASP A 498 -17.64 -0.17 18.33
N ARG A 499 -17.37 0.72 19.28
CA ARG A 499 -17.23 0.35 20.69
C ARG A 499 -18.51 -0.25 21.26
N GLN A 500 -19.67 0.35 21.03
CA GLN A 500 -20.94 -0.21 21.53
C GLN A 500 -21.24 -1.58 20.89
N ALA A 501 -21.01 -1.73 19.59
CA ALA A 501 -21.19 -3.00 18.91
C ALA A 501 -20.24 -4.09 19.44
N LEU A 502 -18.97 -3.75 19.64
CA LEU A 502 -17.96 -4.68 20.14
C LEU A 502 -18.12 -5.00 21.63
N GLU A 503 -18.66 -4.09 22.45
CA GLU A 503 -19.06 -4.37 23.84
C GLU A 503 -20.12 -5.48 23.88
N TYR A 504 -21.10 -5.46 22.97
CA TYR A 504 -22.20 -6.45 22.93
C TYR A 504 -21.69 -7.89 22.88
N VAL A 505 -20.69 -8.13 22.03
CA VAL A 505 -20.10 -9.45 21.80
C VAL A 505 -18.91 -9.74 22.72
N ASN A 506 -18.55 -8.83 23.64
CA ASN A 506 -17.31 -8.88 24.41
C ASN A 506 -16.05 -9.00 23.52
N GLY A 507 -16.01 -8.18 22.47
CA GLY A 507 -14.94 -8.15 21.47
C GLY A 507 -14.16 -6.84 21.44
N MET A 508 -14.37 -5.92 22.38
CA MET A 508 -13.71 -4.61 22.35
C MET A 508 -12.20 -4.72 22.57
N ASN A 509 -11.42 -4.67 21.50
CA ASN A 509 -9.99 -4.95 21.53
C ASN A 509 -9.10 -3.78 22.01
N THR A 510 -9.67 -2.58 22.22
CA THR A 510 -8.89 -1.41 22.65
C THR A 510 -9.66 -0.56 23.64
N VAL A 511 -9.13 -0.47 24.88
CA VAL A 511 -9.44 0.61 25.81
C VAL A 511 -8.44 1.73 25.53
N PRO A 512 -8.87 2.90 25.01
CA PRO A 512 -7.95 3.91 24.52
C PRO A 512 -7.08 4.45 25.65
N GLY A 513 -5.78 4.63 25.37
CA GLY A 513 -4.86 5.18 26.35
C GLY A 513 -5.17 6.60 26.83
N ALA A 514 -6.06 7.33 26.15
CA ALA A 514 -6.49 8.68 26.51
C ALA A 514 -7.54 8.69 27.65
N LEU A 515 -8.38 7.67 27.77
CA LEU A 515 -9.35 7.54 28.86
C LEU A 515 -9.79 6.08 29.03
N GLY A 516 -9.27 5.41 30.06
CA GLY A 516 -9.63 4.03 30.37
C GLY A 516 -9.57 3.73 31.86
N ALA A 517 -10.51 2.93 32.35
CA ALA A 517 -10.54 2.43 33.73
C ALA A 517 -10.34 0.92 33.78
N PHE A 518 -9.73 0.43 34.85
CA PHE A 518 -9.41 -0.99 35.02
C PHE A 518 -9.48 -1.40 36.48
N ARG A 519 -9.83 -2.66 36.74
CA ARG A 519 -9.59 -3.28 38.06
C ARG A 519 -8.08 -3.43 38.27
N ARG A 520 -7.56 -2.89 39.38
CA ARG A 520 -6.12 -2.93 39.69
C ARG A 520 -5.60 -4.35 39.78
N GLU A 521 -6.36 -5.24 40.41
CA GLU A 521 -6.01 -6.67 40.54
C GLU A 521 -5.85 -7.34 39.17
N ILE A 522 -6.72 -7.04 38.21
CA ILE A 522 -6.69 -7.65 36.88
C ILE A 522 -5.54 -7.11 36.04
N ILE A 523 -5.24 -5.80 36.10
CA ILE A 523 -4.04 -5.25 35.46
C ILE A 523 -2.79 -5.99 35.95
N LYS A 524 -2.69 -6.23 37.26
CA LYS A 524 -1.56 -6.96 37.85
C LYS A 524 -1.54 -8.42 37.40
N GLU A 525 -2.68 -9.09 37.38
CA GLU A 525 -2.83 -10.48 36.92
C GLU A 525 -2.34 -10.66 35.48
N VAL A 526 -2.69 -9.72 34.58
CA VAL A 526 -2.27 -9.79 33.17
C VAL A 526 -0.83 -9.33 32.93
N GLY A 527 -0.13 -8.83 33.94
CA GLY A 527 1.27 -8.41 33.88
C GLY A 527 1.51 -6.96 33.43
N GLY A 528 0.55 -6.05 33.66
CA GLY A 528 0.70 -4.63 33.36
C GLY A 528 0.75 -4.30 31.86
N TYR A 529 1.38 -3.17 31.50
CA TYR A 529 1.53 -2.69 30.12
C TYR A 529 2.82 -3.25 29.49
N GLN A 530 2.73 -4.04 28.42
CA GLN A 530 3.92 -4.62 27.80
C GLN A 530 4.52 -3.66 26.75
N PRO A 531 5.86 -3.48 26.71
CA PRO A 531 6.52 -2.50 25.84
C PRO A 531 6.79 -3.03 24.42
N ASP A 532 6.39 -4.25 24.11
CA ASP A 532 6.73 -4.96 22.86
C ASP A 532 5.85 -4.55 21.66
N THR A 533 4.82 -3.72 21.89
CA THR A 533 3.97 -3.16 20.83
C THR A 533 3.88 -1.65 20.96
N LEU A 534 3.67 -0.95 19.83
CA LEU A 534 3.38 0.50 19.82
C LEU A 534 1.96 0.85 20.30
N ALA A 535 1.11 -0.16 20.48
CA ALA A 535 -0.27 -0.03 20.93
C ALA A 535 -0.44 -0.80 22.25
N GLU A 536 0.24 -0.32 23.30
CA GLU A 536 0.25 -0.95 24.62
C GLU A 536 -1.15 -1.08 25.22
N ASP A 537 -2.03 -0.15 24.86
CA ASP A 537 -3.42 -0.07 25.29
C ASP A 537 -4.28 -1.19 24.66
N THR A 538 -4.12 -1.42 23.36
CA THR A 538 -4.74 -2.52 22.62
C THR A 538 -4.20 -3.87 23.10
N ASP A 539 -2.89 -3.96 23.36
CA ASP A 539 -2.28 -5.19 23.84
C ASP A 539 -2.84 -5.64 25.20
N ILE A 540 -2.89 -4.72 26.19
CA ILE A 540 -3.41 -5.06 27.52
C ILE A 540 -4.90 -5.41 27.45
N THR A 541 -5.69 -4.69 26.64
CA THR A 541 -7.11 -5.00 26.46
C THR A 541 -7.32 -6.41 25.89
N ILE A 542 -6.56 -6.80 24.86
CA ILE A 542 -6.65 -8.17 24.31
C ILE A 542 -6.23 -9.21 25.35
N ARG A 543 -5.19 -8.96 26.14
CA ARG A 543 -4.78 -9.89 27.22
C ARG A 543 -5.88 -10.07 28.28
N ILE A 544 -6.59 -8.99 28.63
CA ILE A 544 -7.75 -9.06 29.54
C ILE A 544 -8.87 -9.93 28.94
N LEU A 545 -9.23 -9.71 27.67
CA LEU A 545 -10.25 -10.53 26.99
C LEU A 545 -9.85 -12.01 26.95
N ARG A 546 -8.59 -12.31 26.61
CA ARG A 546 -8.06 -13.69 26.57
C ARG A 546 -8.06 -14.40 27.93
N ARG A 547 -8.16 -13.67 29.05
CA ARG A 547 -8.36 -14.25 30.38
C ARG A 547 -9.83 -14.57 30.68
N GLY A 548 -10.75 -14.23 29.78
CA GLY A 548 -12.19 -14.46 29.94
C GLY A 548 -12.93 -13.30 30.59
N TYR A 549 -12.25 -12.18 30.87
CA TYR A 549 -12.88 -10.98 31.42
C TYR A 549 -13.60 -10.18 30.34
N HIS A 550 -14.46 -9.27 30.80
CA HIS A 550 -15.22 -8.38 29.93
C HIS A 550 -14.62 -6.98 29.86
N VAL A 551 -14.75 -6.38 28.68
CA VAL A 551 -14.37 -4.98 28.42
C VAL A 551 -15.62 -4.20 28.05
N ALA A 552 -15.91 -3.16 28.81
CA ALA A 552 -17.11 -2.33 28.66
C ALA A 552 -16.82 -0.96 28.06
N TYR A 553 -17.86 -0.25 27.64
CA TYR A 553 -17.77 1.12 27.14
C TYR A 553 -18.74 2.05 27.87
N ALA A 554 -18.22 3.15 28.38
CA ALA A 554 -18.97 4.20 29.07
C ALA A 554 -19.13 5.43 28.16
N PRO A 555 -20.24 5.53 27.39
CA PRO A 555 -20.44 6.66 26.47
C PRO A 555 -20.62 8.02 27.17
N LYS A 556 -21.03 8.02 28.44
CA LYS A 556 -21.19 9.22 29.28
C LYS A 556 -19.89 9.66 29.96
N ALA A 557 -18.87 8.80 30.00
CA ALA A 557 -17.56 9.14 30.53
C ALA A 557 -16.75 9.94 29.48
N ILE A 558 -16.90 11.27 29.45
CA ILE A 558 -16.37 12.10 28.38
C ILE A 558 -15.02 12.73 28.75
N ALA A 559 -14.04 12.62 27.85
CA ALA A 559 -12.81 13.41 27.90
C ALA A 559 -12.46 14.04 26.55
N TRP A 560 -11.76 15.17 26.60
CA TRP A 560 -11.39 16.01 25.46
C TRP A 560 -9.88 15.95 25.24
N THR A 561 -9.45 15.54 24.05
CA THR A 561 -8.02 15.38 23.67
C THR A 561 -7.65 16.25 22.47
N GLU A 562 -6.36 16.57 22.33
CA GLU A 562 -5.84 17.34 21.20
C GLU A 562 -5.64 16.44 19.96
N ALA A 563 -6.35 16.75 18.88
CA ALA A 563 -6.16 16.12 17.58
C ALA A 563 -5.01 16.78 16.78
N PRO A 564 -4.23 16.01 16.01
CA PRO A 564 -3.25 16.53 15.05
C PRO A 564 -3.78 17.64 14.13
N GLU A 565 -3.15 18.81 14.16
CA GLU A 565 -3.53 19.94 13.30
C GLU A 565 -2.82 19.93 11.93
N THR A 566 -1.73 19.18 11.79
CA THR A 566 -0.96 19.09 10.56
C THR A 566 -0.99 17.69 9.95
N ILE A 567 -0.91 17.60 8.62
CA ILE A 567 -0.82 16.32 7.89
C ILE A 567 0.35 15.48 8.42
N LYS A 568 1.50 16.12 8.70
CA LYS A 568 2.69 15.43 9.22
C LYS A 568 2.44 14.76 10.57
N GLN A 569 1.77 15.44 11.51
CA GLN A 569 1.39 14.86 12.79
C GLN A 569 0.37 13.73 12.61
N LEU A 570 -0.64 13.93 11.75
CA LEU A 570 -1.66 12.92 11.47
C LEU A 570 -1.04 11.65 10.88
N LEU A 571 -0.18 11.76 9.85
CA LEU A 571 0.48 10.60 9.23
C LEU A 571 1.35 9.82 10.23
N ARG A 572 2.03 10.50 11.15
CA ARG A 572 2.79 9.85 12.23
C ARG A 572 1.87 9.10 13.18
N GLN A 573 0.77 9.73 13.62
CA GLN A 573 -0.22 9.10 14.48
C GLN A 573 -0.80 7.83 13.81
N ARG A 574 -1.27 7.96 12.56
CA ARG A 574 -1.86 6.86 11.79
C ARG A 574 -0.88 5.73 11.52
N PHE A 575 0.39 6.05 11.28
CA PHE A 575 1.43 5.03 11.14
C PHE A 575 1.57 4.22 12.42
N ARG A 576 1.63 4.86 13.59
CA ARG A 576 1.74 4.16 14.88
C ARG A 576 0.54 3.28 15.16
N TRP A 577 -0.67 3.78 14.92
CA TRP A 577 -1.89 3.01 15.12
C TRP A 577 -1.95 1.80 14.19
N SER A 578 -1.65 1.99 12.90
CA SER A 578 -1.66 0.90 11.92
C SER A 578 -0.57 -0.14 12.22
N TYR A 579 0.63 0.31 12.57
CA TYR A 579 1.74 -0.57 12.91
C TYR A 579 1.50 -1.32 14.22
N GLY A 580 1.00 -0.62 15.25
CA GLY A 580 0.61 -1.21 16.53
C GLY A 580 -0.51 -2.24 16.36
N ALA A 581 -1.52 -1.96 15.54
CA ALA A 581 -2.58 -2.92 15.21
C ALA A 581 -2.02 -4.19 14.53
N LEU A 582 -1.09 -4.04 13.58
CA LEU A 582 -0.41 -5.19 12.97
C LEU A 582 0.39 -6.00 14.01
N GLN A 583 1.09 -5.33 14.93
CA GLN A 583 1.84 -5.99 16.01
C GLN A 583 0.91 -6.77 16.95
N THR A 584 -0.20 -6.18 17.38
CA THR A 584 -1.14 -6.81 18.32
C THR A 584 -1.89 -7.97 17.66
N VAL A 585 -2.35 -7.82 16.41
CA VAL A 585 -2.93 -8.91 15.62
C VAL A 585 -1.95 -10.08 15.50
N TRP A 586 -0.68 -9.79 15.17
CA TRP A 586 0.34 -10.83 15.06
C TRP A 586 0.62 -11.51 16.41
N LYS A 587 0.84 -10.72 17.47
CA LYS A 587 1.13 -11.21 18.83
C LYS A 587 0.00 -12.11 19.34
N HIS A 588 -1.25 -11.72 19.09
CA HIS A 588 -2.45 -12.41 19.58
C HIS A 588 -3.11 -13.34 18.57
N ARG A 589 -2.49 -13.64 17.42
CA ARG A 589 -3.05 -14.50 16.35
C ARG A 589 -3.56 -15.87 16.82
N GLY A 590 -2.98 -16.42 17.89
CA GLY A 590 -3.44 -17.66 18.52
C GLY A 590 -4.80 -17.54 19.22
N ALA A 591 -5.39 -16.34 19.30
CA ALA A 591 -6.71 -16.11 19.88
C ALA A 591 -7.83 -16.77 19.05
N LEU A 592 -7.63 -17.01 17.75
CA LEU A 592 -8.61 -17.69 16.89
C LEU A 592 -9.02 -19.08 17.41
N LEU A 593 -8.15 -19.70 18.20
CA LEU A 593 -8.35 -21.01 18.82
C LEU A 593 -8.76 -20.93 20.30
N ASP A 594 -8.96 -19.71 20.82
CA ASP A 594 -9.22 -19.45 22.24
C ASP A 594 -10.72 -19.30 22.50
N TRP A 595 -11.29 -20.28 23.19
CA TRP A 595 -12.73 -20.33 23.51
C TRP A 595 -13.11 -19.42 24.67
N LYS A 596 -12.15 -18.82 25.38
CA LYS A 596 -12.43 -17.91 26.50
C LYS A 596 -12.84 -16.52 26.04
N CYS A 597 -12.54 -16.14 24.80
CA CYS A 597 -12.81 -14.82 24.25
C CYS A 597 -13.48 -14.87 22.86
N PRO A 598 -14.60 -15.59 22.69
CA PRO A 598 -15.19 -15.86 21.37
C PRO A 598 -15.55 -14.57 20.60
N GLY A 599 -15.99 -13.52 21.29
CA GLY A 599 -16.24 -12.21 20.69
C GLY A 599 -15.00 -11.60 20.04
N PHE A 600 -13.89 -11.53 20.78
CA PHE A 600 -12.64 -11.06 20.20
C PHE A 600 -12.11 -12.01 19.12
N ALA A 601 -12.09 -13.31 19.42
CA ALA A 601 -11.50 -14.34 18.58
C ALA A 601 -12.19 -14.47 17.22
N TRP A 602 -13.52 -14.57 17.18
CA TRP A 602 -14.25 -14.93 15.96
C TRP A 602 -15.03 -13.78 15.34
N PHE A 603 -15.18 -12.66 16.05
CA PHE A 603 -15.79 -11.46 15.49
C PHE A 603 -14.74 -10.36 15.27
N THR A 604 -14.13 -9.85 16.34
CA THR A 604 -13.25 -8.67 16.23
C THR A 604 -11.99 -8.93 15.43
N LEU A 605 -11.29 -10.04 15.69
CA LEU A 605 -10.01 -10.32 15.02
C LEU A 605 -10.16 -10.51 13.51
N PRO A 606 -11.13 -11.33 13.00
CA PRO A 606 -11.44 -11.37 11.58
C PRO A 606 -11.87 -10.01 11.01
N GLN A 607 -12.67 -9.24 11.75
CA GLN A 607 -13.11 -7.92 11.32
C GLN A 607 -11.93 -6.94 11.18
N VAL A 608 -11.00 -6.91 12.13
CA VAL A 608 -9.78 -6.09 12.05
C VAL A 608 -8.94 -6.51 10.84
N LEU A 609 -8.72 -7.82 10.65
CA LEU A 609 -7.97 -8.35 9.52
C LEU A 609 -8.61 -7.96 8.17
N ILE A 610 -9.91 -8.18 8.01
CA ILE A 610 -10.59 -7.97 6.73
C ILE A 610 -10.80 -6.47 6.47
N PHE A 611 -11.42 -5.75 7.40
CA PHE A 611 -11.91 -4.39 7.14
C PHE A 611 -10.90 -3.29 7.45
N GLN A 612 -9.99 -3.50 8.41
CA GLN A 612 -8.99 -2.48 8.77
C GLN A 612 -7.64 -2.72 8.12
N LEU A 613 -7.31 -3.97 7.78
CA LEU A 613 -6.03 -4.31 7.19
C LEU A 613 -6.13 -4.68 5.70
N LEU A 614 -7.00 -5.59 5.28
CA LEU A 614 -7.01 -6.11 3.89
C LEU A 614 -7.79 -5.24 2.89
N LEU A 615 -9.07 -4.96 3.13
CA LEU A 615 -9.93 -4.20 2.22
C LEU A 615 -9.40 -2.79 1.88
N PRO A 616 -8.76 -2.04 2.79
CA PRO A 616 -8.16 -0.75 2.45
C PRO A 616 -7.14 -0.79 1.31
N PHE A 617 -6.49 -1.93 1.03
CA PHE A 617 -5.60 -2.08 -0.11
C PHE A 617 -6.34 -2.16 -1.46
N LEU A 618 -7.63 -2.51 -1.47
CA LEU A 618 -8.46 -2.57 -2.67
C LEU A 618 -9.07 -1.22 -3.04
N VAL A 619 -9.16 -0.28 -2.10
CA VAL A 619 -9.83 1.02 -2.32
C VAL A 619 -9.16 1.86 -3.41
N PRO A 620 -7.82 2.03 -3.45
CA PRO A 620 -7.18 2.76 -4.56
C PRO A 620 -7.42 2.13 -5.93
N LEU A 621 -7.51 0.79 -5.98
CA LEU A 621 -7.86 0.08 -7.22
C LEU A 621 -9.31 0.37 -7.62
N ALA A 622 -10.24 0.36 -6.65
CA ALA A 622 -11.63 0.74 -6.86
C ALA A 622 -11.76 2.16 -7.43
N ASP A 623 -10.96 3.11 -6.93
CA ASP A 623 -10.97 4.49 -7.38
C ASP A 623 -10.48 4.64 -8.83
N ILE A 624 -9.45 3.89 -9.21
CA ILE A 624 -8.95 3.86 -10.60
C ILE A 624 -10.01 3.27 -11.53
N VAL A 625 -10.63 2.15 -11.14
CA VAL A 625 -11.71 1.52 -11.90
C VAL A 625 -12.89 2.49 -12.05
N LEU A 626 -13.32 3.14 -10.98
CA LEU A 626 -14.37 4.17 -10.99
C LEU A 626 -14.09 5.28 -11.99
N ILE A 627 -12.88 5.86 -11.95
CA ILE A 627 -12.49 6.96 -12.85
C ILE A 627 -12.46 6.46 -14.31
N ALA A 628 -11.93 5.26 -14.55
CA ALA A 628 -11.88 4.66 -15.87
C ALA A 628 -13.29 4.35 -16.42
N SER A 629 -14.20 3.84 -15.59
CA SER A 629 -15.59 3.56 -15.96
C SER A 629 -16.37 4.83 -16.30
N ILE A 630 -16.17 5.91 -15.53
CA ILE A 630 -16.77 7.22 -15.83
C ILE A 630 -16.22 7.77 -17.16
N ALA A 631 -14.91 7.72 -17.36
CA ALA A 631 -14.28 8.16 -18.60
C ALA A 631 -14.71 7.32 -19.82
N GLY A 632 -15.02 6.04 -19.61
CA GLY A 632 -15.47 5.09 -20.63
C GLY A 632 -16.97 5.12 -20.92
N GLY A 633 -17.75 6.03 -20.32
CA GLY A 633 -19.18 6.21 -20.61
C GLY A 633 -20.14 5.35 -19.78
N ALA A 634 -19.64 4.47 -18.90
CA ALA A 634 -20.45 3.67 -17.95
C ALA A 634 -20.81 4.45 -16.66
N GLY A 635 -20.77 5.79 -16.70
CA GLY A 635 -20.64 6.63 -15.51
C GLY A 635 -21.84 6.63 -14.56
N TRP A 636 -23.08 6.47 -15.05
CA TRP A 636 -24.28 6.68 -14.21
C TRP A 636 -24.55 5.55 -13.23
N ASP A 637 -24.40 4.29 -13.63
CA ASP A 637 -24.62 3.15 -12.74
C ASP A 637 -23.63 3.17 -11.58
N VAL A 638 -22.35 3.45 -11.88
CA VAL A 638 -21.30 3.49 -10.86
C VAL A 638 -21.50 4.66 -9.90
N VAL A 639 -21.95 5.83 -10.39
CA VAL A 639 -22.33 6.96 -9.54
C VAL A 639 -23.51 6.60 -8.63
N LEU A 640 -24.53 5.93 -9.16
CA LEU A 640 -25.69 5.50 -8.38
C LEU A 640 -25.29 4.52 -7.26
N TYR A 641 -24.44 3.54 -7.55
CA TYR A 641 -23.89 2.65 -6.52
C TYR A 641 -23.10 3.42 -5.46
N GLY A 642 -22.24 4.36 -5.87
CA GLY A 642 -21.49 5.21 -4.94
C GLY A 642 -22.40 6.03 -4.01
N LEU A 643 -23.48 6.60 -4.55
CA LEU A 643 -24.49 7.33 -3.78
C LEU A 643 -25.25 6.43 -2.82
N MET A 644 -25.59 5.20 -3.22
CA MET A 644 -26.25 4.22 -2.35
C MET A 644 -25.37 3.85 -1.15
N PHE A 645 -24.08 3.55 -1.37
CA PHE A 645 -23.14 3.28 -0.27
C PHE A 645 -22.97 4.49 0.65
N LEU A 646 -22.88 5.69 0.09
CA LEU A 646 -22.81 6.91 0.88
C LEU A 646 -24.07 7.13 1.73
N ALA A 647 -25.25 6.84 1.19
CA ALA A 647 -26.50 6.94 1.93
C ALA A 647 -26.55 5.95 3.10
N ILE A 648 -26.06 4.72 2.92
CA ILE A 648 -25.98 3.71 3.98
C ILE A 648 -25.00 4.14 5.08
N ASP A 649 -23.84 4.66 4.71
CA ASP A 649 -22.87 5.19 5.67
C ASP A 649 -23.45 6.37 6.47
N CYS A 650 -24.15 7.29 5.79
CA CYS A 650 -24.85 8.40 6.44
C CYS A 650 -25.97 7.92 7.38
N ALA A 651 -26.70 6.86 7.02
CA ALA A 651 -27.71 6.26 7.89
C ALA A 651 -27.08 5.64 9.14
N ALA A 652 -26.01 4.84 8.98
CA ALA A 652 -25.27 4.27 10.10
C ALA A 652 -24.67 5.35 11.01
N ALA A 653 -24.14 6.42 10.43
CA ALA A 653 -23.68 7.61 11.14
C ALA A 653 -24.79 8.30 11.93
N GLY A 654 -25.98 8.42 11.33
CA GLY A 654 -27.15 8.97 12.02
C GLY A 654 -27.52 8.17 13.26
N VAL A 655 -27.53 6.84 13.16
CA VAL A 655 -27.73 5.96 14.31
C VAL A 655 -26.65 6.18 15.36
N ALA A 656 -25.37 6.20 14.98
CA ALA A 656 -24.25 6.41 15.90
C ALA A 656 -24.40 7.70 16.71
N LEU A 657 -24.76 8.80 16.05
CA LEU A 657 -24.92 10.11 16.70
C LEU A 657 -26.14 10.16 17.63
N VAL A 658 -27.25 9.53 17.25
CA VAL A 658 -28.42 9.41 18.12
C VAL A 658 -28.07 8.60 19.39
N LEU A 659 -27.36 7.49 19.23
CA LEU A 659 -26.92 6.66 20.37
C LEU A 659 -25.89 7.34 21.27
N ALA A 660 -25.11 8.27 20.71
CA ALA A 660 -24.18 9.11 21.45
C ALA A 660 -24.84 10.34 22.12
N GLY A 661 -26.15 10.57 21.92
CA GLY A 661 -26.84 11.76 22.44
C GLY A 661 -26.54 13.05 21.67
N GLU A 662 -25.99 12.93 20.47
CA GLU A 662 -25.44 14.03 19.66
C GLU A 662 -26.27 14.30 18.40
N GLY A 663 -27.55 13.88 18.41
CA GLY A 663 -28.46 14.00 17.27
C GLY A 663 -28.63 15.44 16.76
N LYS A 664 -28.45 16.45 17.61
CA LYS A 664 -28.47 17.88 17.20
C LYS A 664 -27.33 18.24 16.23
N ARG A 665 -26.22 17.51 16.27
CA ARG A 665 -25.03 17.74 15.41
C ARG A 665 -25.09 16.96 14.10
N LEU A 666 -26.20 16.25 13.85
CA LEU A 666 -26.36 15.36 12.69
C LEU A 666 -26.11 16.06 11.34
N PRO A 667 -26.67 17.25 11.03
CA PRO A 667 -26.44 17.89 9.73
C PRO A 667 -24.96 18.24 9.51
N TYR A 668 -24.30 18.77 10.54
CA TYR A 668 -22.89 19.15 10.49
C TYR A 668 -21.97 17.94 10.32
N LEU A 669 -22.15 16.90 11.15
CA LEU A 669 -21.27 15.72 11.12
C LEU A 669 -21.52 14.84 9.90
N SER A 670 -22.76 14.75 9.41
CA SER A 670 -23.08 14.00 8.17
C SER A 670 -22.54 14.69 6.93
N GLY A 671 -22.63 16.03 6.85
CA GLY A 671 -21.99 16.77 5.76
C GLY A 671 -20.47 16.62 5.77
N MET A 672 -19.87 16.63 6.97
CA MET A 672 -18.43 16.42 7.13
C MET A 672 -18.01 14.98 6.78
N LEU A 673 -18.83 13.97 7.06
CA LEU A 673 -18.61 12.58 6.66
C LEU A 673 -18.47 12.43 5.14
N VAL A 674 -19.31 13.13 4.36
CA VAL A 674 -19.20 13.11 2.89
C VAL A 674 -17.82 13.62 2.46
N THR A 675 -17.37 14.76 2.99
CA THR A 675 -16.04 15.29 2.65
C THR A 675 -14.89 14.38 3.10
N GLN A 676 -15.09 13.63 4.20
CA GLN A 676 -14.12 12.66 4.71
C GLN A 676 -13.90 11.49 3.72
N LYS A 677 -14.96 11.05 3.02
CA LYS A 677 -14.88 9.93 2.06
C LYS A 677 -14.01 10.25 0.85
N PHE A 678 -14.00 11.50 0.38
CA PHE A 678 -13.23 11.86 -0.82
C PHE A 678 -11.77 12.25 -0.52
N GLY A 679 -11.46 12.79 0.66
CA GLY A 679 -10.11 13.26 1.00
C GLY A 679 -9.42 12.48 2.11
N TYR A 680 -10.07 12.33 3.26
CA TYR A 680 -9.44 11.86 4.49
C TYR A 680 -8.92 10.43 4.42
N ARG A 681 -9.62 9.55 3.68
CA ARG A 681 -9.28 8.13 3.57
C ARG A 681 -7.83 7.88 3.13
N TYR A 682 -7.28 8.74 2.26
CA TYR A 682 -5.90 8.59 1.79
C TYR A 682 -4.86 8.87 2.89
N PHE A 683 -5.18 9.72 3.87
CA PHE A 683 -4.33 9.94 5.05
C PHE A 683 -4.32 8.73 6.01
N VAL A 684 -5.26 7.80 5.85
CA VAL A 684 -5.27 6.51 6.57
C VAL A 684 -4.52 5.44 5.77
N PHE A 685 -4.72 5.38 4.45
CA PHE A 685 -4.14 4.33 3.60
C PHE A 685 -2.62 4.43 3.45
N VAL A 686 -2.08 5.64 3.22
CA VAL A 686 -0.64 5.82 3.02
C VAL A 686 0.17 5.33 4.24
N PRO A 687 -0.20 5.70 5.50
CA PRO A 687 0.44 5.15 6.68
C PRO A 687 0.23 3.65 6.87
N LEU A 688 -0.94 3.11 6.51
CA LEU A 688 -1.21 1.67 6.58
C LEU A 688 -0.28 0.88 5.65
N PHE A 689 -0.14 1.31 4.39
CA PHE A 689 0.79 0.70 3.43
C PHE A 689 2.22 0.76 3.95
N LYS A 690 2.64 1.92 4.47
CA LYS A 690 3.97 2.10 5.07
C LYS A 690 4.17 1.20 6.29
N ALA A 691 3.16 1.03 7.14
CA ALA A 691 3.19 0.15 8.30
C ALA A 691 3.33 -1.32 7.89
N PHE A 692 2.59 -1.75 6.87
CA PHE A 692 2.68 -3.10 6.32
C PHE A 692 4.08 -3.39 5.77
N VAL A 693 4.65 -2.47 4.97
CA VAL A 693 6.02 -2.58 4.48
C VAL A 693 7.02 -2.64 5.65
N ALA A 694 6.86 -1.77 6.66
CA ALA A 694 7.74 -1.79 7.83
C ALA A 694 7.64 -3.12 8.62
N ALA A 695 6.45 -3.69 8.72
CA ALA A 695 6.21 -4.96 9.41
C ALA A 695 6.85 -6.13 8.66
N MET A 696 6.74 -6.18 7.33
CA MET A 696 7.41 -7.19 6.50
C MET A 696 8.94 -7.15 6.62
N HIS A 697 9.51 -5.96 6.81
CA HIS A 697 10.96 -5.81 7.00
C HIS A 697 11.42 -6.03 8.45
N GLY A 698 10.50 -6.30 9.39
CA GLY A 698 10.83 -6.48 10.81
C GLY A 698 11.48 -5.25 11.45
N ARG A 699 11.22 -4.04 10.94
CA ARG A 699 11.82 -2.81 11.47
C ARG A 699 11.25 -2.49 12.85
N ALA A 700 12.10 -2.38 13.87
CA ALA A 700 11.70 -1.77 15.13
C ALA A 700 11.43 -0.27 14.90
N VAL A 701 10.26 0.22 15.33
CA VAL A 701 9.90 1.63 15.24
C VAL A 701 9.60 2.15 16.63
N GLY A 702 10.21 3.28 17.01
CA GLY A 702 9.97 3.94 18.30
C GLY A 702 8.67 4.76 18.31
N TRP A 703 8.22 5.12 19.52
CA TRP A 703 6.92 5.76 19.77
C TRP A 703 6.73 7.14 19.14
N GLY A 704 7.82 7.88 18.85
CA GLY A 704 7.83 9.15 18.10
C GLY A 704 6.98 10.29 18.71
N HIS A 705 7.61 11.37 19.15
CA HIS A 705 6.91 12.49 19.80
C HIS A 705 6.00 13.29 18.85
N LEU A 706 4.79 13.62 19.32
CA LEU A 706 3.88 14.58 18.70
C LEU A 706 3.93 15.88 19.52
N GLN A 707 4.47 16.95 18.94
CA GLN A 707 4.49 18.26 19.58
C GLN A 707 3.05 18.78 19.75
N ARG A 708 2.64 19.04 20.99
CA ARG A 708 1.33 19.59 21.36
C ARG A 708 1.34 21.12 21.32
N LEU A 709 0.19 21.73 21.05
CA LEU A 709 0.02 23.17 20.96
C LEU A 709 -0.64 23.78 22.22
N GLY A 710 -1.08 22.94 23.18
CA GLY A 710 -1.65 23.40 24.46
C GLY A 710 -3.06 23.96 24.34
N ARG A 711 -3.80 23.60 23.30
CA ARG A 711 -5.07 24.27 22.92
C ARG A 711 -6.31 23.73 23.61
N VAL A 712 -6.18 22.60 24.31
CA VAL A 712 -7.28 21.97 25.06
C VAL A 712 -7.76 22.87 26.20
N SER A 713 -6.86 23.68 26.78
CA SER A 713 -7.14 24.66 27.84
C SER A 713 -8.15 25.77 27.46
N GLN A 714 -8.34 26.04 26.16
CA GLN A 714 -9.23 27.11 25.67
C GLN A 714 -10.59 26.62 25.17
N ALA A 715 -10.78 25.31 25.03
CA ALA A 715 -11.90 24.74 24.26
C ALA A 715 -12.85 23.85 25.06
N ALA A 716 -12.53 23.48 26.30
CA ALA A 716 -13.52 22.90 27.18
C ALA A 716 -14.63 23.95 27.41
N PRO A 717 -15.91 23.66 27.11
CA PRO A 717 -16.98 24.58 27.45
C PRO A 717 -16.90 24.87 28.95
N ALA A 718 -16.93 26.16 29.31
CA ALA A 718 -17.07 26.56 30.70
C ALA A 718 -18.28 25.80 31.27
N SER A 719 -18.04 25.05 32.34
CA SER A 719 -18.98 24.14 33.00
C SER A 719 -20.33 24.76 33.26
#